data_AF-H3JUW4-F1
#
_entry.id   AF-H3JUW4-F1
#
_cell.length_a   1.000
_cell.length_b   1.000
_cell.length_c   1.000
_cell.angle_alpha   90.00
_cell.angle_beta   90.00
_cell.angle_gamma   90.00
#
_symmetry.space_group_name_H-M   'P 1'
#
loop_
_entity.id
_entity.type
_entity.pdbx_description
1 polymer ?
#
loop_
_entity_poly.entity_id
_entity_poly.type
_entity_poly.pdbx_seq_one_letter_code
_entity_poly.pdbx_strand_id
1 'polypeptide(L)'
;MITHGFYARTRHKHKLKKTFIMLSAGLGLFFYVNQNSFANGENYFKLGSDSKLLTHNSYQNRLFYTLKTGETVADLSKSQDINLSTIWSLNKHLYSSESEMMKAAPGQQIILPLKKLPFEYSALPLLGSAPLVAAGGVAGHTNKLTKMSPDVTKSNMTDDKALNYAAQQAASLGSQLQSRSLNGDYAKDTALGIAGNQASSQLQAWLQHYGTAEVNLQSGNNFDGSSLDFLLPFYDSEKMLAFGQVGARYIDSRFTANLGAGQRFFLPENMLGYNVFIDQDFSGDNTRLGIGGEYWRDYFKSSVNGYFRMSGWHESYNKKDYDERPANGFDIRFNGYLPSYPALGAKLMYEQYYGDNVALFNSDKLQSNPGAATVGVNYTPIPLVTMGIDYRHGTGNENDLLYSMQFRYQFDKPWSQQIEPQYVNELRTLSGSRYDLVQRNNNIILEYKKQDILSLNIPHDINGTERSTQKIQLIVKSKYGLDRIVWDDSSLRSQGGQIQHSGSQSAQDYQAILPAYVQGGSNVYKVTARAYDRNGNSSNNVQLTITVLSNGQVVDQVGVTDFTADKTSAKADGTEAITYTATVKKNGVAQANVPVSFNIVSGTAVLSANSANTNGSGKATVTLKSDKPGQVVVSAKTAEMTSALNANAVIFVDQTKASITEIKADKTTAVANGQDAITYTVKVMKGDKPVSNQEVTFTTTLGKLSNSTEKTDTNGYAKVTLTSTTPGKSLVSARVSDVAVDVKAPEVEFFTTLTIDDGNIEIVGTGVKGKLPTVWLQYGQVNLKASGGNGKYTWRSANPAIASVDASSGQVTLKEKGTTTISVISSDNQTATYTIATPNSLIVPNMSKRVTYNDAVNTCKNFGGKLPSSQNELENVFKAWGAANKYEYYKSSQTIISWVQQTAQDVKSGVASTYDLVKQNPLNNIKASESNAYATCVK
;
A
#
# COMPACT_ATOMS: atom_id res chain seq x y z
N MET A 1 26.54 13.36 48.08
CA MET A 1 26.91 14.60 47.34
C MET A 1 25.77 14.87 46.37
N ILE A 2 24.97 15.96 46.42
CA ILE A 2 25.20 17.36 46.88
C ILE A 2 26.27 18.00 45.96
N THR A 3 26.04 19.05 45.14
CA THR A 3 25.00 20.12 45.03
C THR A 3 24.83 20.53 43.53
N HIS A 4 23.64 20.80 42.95
CA HIS A 4 22.79 22.04 42.93
C HIS A 4 23.24 23.24 42.04
N GLY A 5 22.26 23.86 41.33
CA GLY A 5 22.35 25.08 40.48
C GLY A 5 21.65 24.88 39.11
N PHE A 6 20.43 25.34 38.74
CA PHE A 6 19.71 26.64 38.84
C PHE A 6 20.40 27.80 38.06
N TYR A 7 19.77 28.67 37.24
CA TYR A 7 18.37 29.00 36.81
C TYR A 7 18.36 29.33 35.27
N ALA A 8 17.33 29.74 34.49
CA ALA A 8 15.87 30.04 34.57
C ALA A 8 15.22 29.83 33.16
N ARG A 9 13.91 29.56 32.95
CA ARG A 9 12.71 30.45 32.73
C ARG A 9 12.88 31.58 31.68
N THR A 10 11.94 31.86 30.77
CA THR A 10 10.44 31.93 30.86
C THR A 10 9.66 31.25 29.70
N ARG A 11 8.52 30.57 29.96
CA ARG A 11 7.09 31.00 29.75
C ARG A 11 6.77 31.53 28.33
N HIS A 12 5.72 31.09 27.62
CA HIS A 12 4.36 30.78 28.09
C HIS A 12 3.80 29.40 27.67
N LYS A 13 3.23 28.64 28.65
CA LYS A 13 2.27 27.53 28.44
C LYS A 13 1.36 27.37 29.69
N HIS A 14 0.30 28.18 29.83
CA HIS A 14 -0.76 27.97 30.83
C HIS A 14 -2.07 28.73 30.51
N LYS A 15 -3.05 28.04 29.91
CA LYS A 15 -4.52 28.18 30.09
C LYS A 15 -5.24 27.29 29.07
N LEU A 16 -5.37 25.99 29.38
CA LEU A 16 -6.26 25.00 28.70
C LEU A 16 -6.18 23.59 29.30
N LYS A 17 -5.05 23.21 29.91
CA LYS A 17 -4.81 21.86 30.49
C LYS A 17 -5.48 21.55 31.85
N LYS A 18 -6.60 22.21 32.20
CA LYS A 18 -7.36 21.94 33.45
C LYS A 18 -8.83 21.55 33.28
N THR A 19 -9.36 21.56 32.06
CA THR A 19 -10.76 21.11 31.77
C THR A 19 -10.82 19.69 31.19
N PHE A 20 -9.67 19.03 30.99
CA PHE A 20 -9.56 17.71 30.33
C PHE A 20 -9.14 16.58 31.27
N ILE A 21 -9.32 16.75 32.59
CA ILE A 21 -9.01 15.74 33.62
C ILE A 21 -10.29 15.45 34.42
N MET A 22 -11.26 14.84 33.73
CA MET A 22 -12.39 14.10 34.34
C MET A 22 -12.83 12.95 33.43
N LEU A 23 -12.91 13.14 32.11
CA LEU A 23 -13.27 12.06 31.17
C LEU A 23 -12.17 10.98 30.98
N SER A 24 -10.95 11.21 31.45
CA SER A 24 -9.81 10.30 31.27
C SER A 24 -9.83 9.06 32.16
N ALA A 25 -10.82 8.89 33.04
CA ALA A 25 -10.93 7.75 33.95
C ALA A 25 -11.54 6.48 33.30
N GLY A 26 -12.33 6.62 32.23
CA GLY A 26 -13.07 5.51 31.60
C GLY A 26 -12.42 4.88 30.36
N LEU A 27 -11.28 5.41 29.88
CA LEU A 27 -10.69 5.04 28.57
C LEU A 27 -9.24 4.52 28.66
N GLY A 28 -8.72 4.30 29.87
CA GLY A 28 -7.30 3.99 30.10
C GLY A 28 -6.86 2.54 29.88
N LEU A 29 -7.74 1.64 29.44
CA LEU A 29 -7.52 0.17 29.51
C LEU A 29 -7.24 -0.55 28.19
N PHE A 30 -7.35 0.12 27.03
CA PHE A 30 -7.42 -0.57 25.73
C PHE A 30 -6.18 -0.54 24.83
N PHE A 31 -5.06 0.05 25.28
CA PHE A 31 -3.82 0.08 24.48
C PHE A 31 -2.57 -0.31 25.27
N TYR A 32 -2.19 -1.58 25.17
CA TYR A 32 -0.81 -2.02 25.33
C TYR A 32 -0.43 -2.94 24.18
N VAL A 33 0.42 -2.45 23.27
CA VAL A 33 1.00 -3.26 22.20
C VAL A 33 2.21 -3.98 22.77
N ASN A 34 2.22 -5.31 22.74
CA ASN A 34 3.41 -6.08 23.09
C ASN A 34 4.10 -6.60 21.83
N GLN A 35 5.36 -6.22 21.64
CA GLN A 35 6.22 -6.76 20.58
C GLN A 35 6.97 -7.98 21.10
N ASN A 36 7.37 -8.87 20.17
CA ASN A 36 8.12 -10.12 20.40
C ASN A 36 7.33 -11.29 21.03
N SER A 37 6.89 -12.22 20.17
CA SER A 37 6.96 -13.66 20.42
C SER A 37 6.83 -14.41 19.08
N PHE A 38 7.95 -14.94 18.58
CA PHE A 38 7.97 -15.88 17.46
C PHE A 38 8.14 -17.31 18.00
N ALA A 39 7.72 -18.29 17.20
CA ALA A 39 7.99 -19.72 17.34
C ALA A 39 7.46 -20.44 18.60
N ASN A 40 6.33 -21.13 18.43
CA ASN A 40 6.27 -22.59 18.58
C ASN A 40 5.13 -23.11 17.68
N GLY A 41 5.29 -24.29 17.10
CA GLY A 41 4.40 -24.78 16.03
C GLY A 41 3.73 -26.11 16.35
N GLU A 42 2.40 -26.12 16.34
CA GLU A 42 1.56 -27.32 16.36
C GLU A 42 0.48 -27.22 15.27
N ASN A 43 0.04 -28.36 14.72
CA ASN A 43 -0.93 -28.41 13.61
C ASN A 43 -2.29 -28.93 14.09
N TYR A 44 -3.36 -28.16 13.86
CA TYR A 44 -4.69 -28.37 14.44
C TYR A 44 -5.63 -29.31 13.65
N PHE A 45 -5.10 -30.34 12.98
CA PHE A 45 -5.89 -31.30 12.19
C PHE A 45 -5.41 -32.75 12.35
N LYS A 46 -6.36 -33.69 12.52
CA LYS A 46 -6.07 -35.14 12.50
C LYS A 46 -5.89 -35.62 11.07
N LEU A 47 -4.66 -35.49 10.58
CA LEU A 47 -4.24 -36.05 9.30
C LEU A 47 -4.03 -37.57 9.42
N GLY A 48 -4.61 -38.34 8.49
CA GLY A 48 -4.18 -39.72 8.25
C GLY A 48 -2.77 -39.75 7.65
N SER A 49 -2.08 -40.89 7.74
CA SER A 49 -0.65 -41.09 7.37
C SER A 49 -0.24 -40.52 6.01
N ASP A 50 -1.17 -40.49 5.06
CA ASP A 50 -0.90 -40.21 3.64
C ASP A 50 -1.38 -38.81 3.20
N SER A 51 -1.87 -37.99 4.13
CA SER A 51 -2.28 -36.60 3.84
C SER A 51 -1.08 -35.66 3.78
N LYS A 52 -0.95 -34.87 2.70
CA LYS A 52 0.17 -33.94 2.51
C LYS A 52 -0.27 -32.47 2.62
N LEU A 53 0.26 -31.77 3.62
CA LEU A 53 0.02 -30.33 3.81
C LEU A 53 0.84 -29.49 2.81
N LEU A 54 0.19 -28.57 2.09
CA LEU A 54 0.87 -27.68 1.14
C LEU A 54 0.82 -26.23 1.62
N THR A 55 1.93 -25.78 2.23
CA THR A 55 2.25 -24.38 2.62
C THR A 55 1.21 -23.63 3.48
N HIS A 56 1.57 -23.34 4.73
CA HIS A 56 0.80 -22.51 5.65
C HIS A 56 0.97 -21.02 5.30
N ASN A 57 -0.13 -20.31 4.98
CA ASN A 57 -0.13 -18.84 4.86
C ASN A 57 -0.69 -18.21 6.15
N SER A 58 0.21 -17.82 7.05
CA SER A 58 -0.11 -17.22 8.36
C SER A 58 -0.83 -15.88 8.26
N TYR A 59 -0.80 -15.20 7.11
CA TYR A 59 -1.48 -13.92 6.90
C TYR A 59 -2.93 -14.07 6.41
N GLN A 60 -3.43 -15.28 6.13
CA GLN A 60 -4.76 -15.49 5.54
C GLN A 60 -5.65 -16.56 6.19
N ASN A 61 -5.19 -17.24 7.26
CA ASN A 61 -5.98 -18.28 7.96
C ASN A 61 -6.55 -19.40 7.05
N ARG A 62 -5.83 -19.77 5.99
CA ARG A 62 -6.24 -20.77 4.98
C ARG A 62 -5.30 -21.97 4.98
N LEU A 63 -5.87 -23.15 4.72
CA LEU A 63 -5.17 -24.41 4.57
C LEU A 63 -5.45 -25.00 3.17
N PHE A 64 -4.41 -25.36 2.42
CA PHE A 64 -4.57 -26.00 1.11
C PHE A 64 -4.53 -27.52 1.29
N TYR A 65 -5.70 -28.16 1.22
CA TYR A 65 -5.86 -29.61 1.20
C TYR A 65 -5.91 -30.12 -0.24
N THR A 66 -5.68 -31.41 -0.47
CA THR A 66 -5.77 -32.07 -1.78
C THR A 66 -6.54 -33.38 -1.62
N LEU A 67 -7.63 -33.54 -2.37
CA LEU A 67 -8.54 -34.69 -2.23
C LEU A 67 -7.84 -36.01 -2.57
N LYS A 68 -8.10 -37.06 -1.78
CA LYS A 68 -7.59 -38.41 -2.00
C LYS A 68 -8.43 -39.21 -2.99
N THR A 69 -7.87 -40.31 -3.51
CA THR A 69 -8.58 -41.26 -4.36
C THR A 69 -9.76 -41.88 -3.62
N GLY A 70 -10.99 -41.50 -4.02
CA GLY A 70 -12.23 -41.94 -3.39
C GLY A 70 -12.76 -41.02 -2.27
N GLU A 71 -12.09 -39.91 -1.97
CA GLU A 71 -12.52 -38.91 -0.99
C GLU A 71 -13.24 -37.75 -1.70
N THR A 72 -14.48 -37.44 -1.32
CA THR A 72 -15.22 -36.29 -1.87
C THR A 72 -15.16 -35.08 -0.93
N VAL A 73 -15.53 -33.90 -1.43
CA VAL A 73 -15.68 -32.69 -0.60
C VAL A 73 -16.73 -32.86 0.50
N ALA A 74 -17.74 -33.74 0.30
CA ALA A 74 -18.71 -34.09 1.34
C ALA A 74 -18.08 -34.90 2.49
N ASP A 75 -17.14 -35.79 2.18
CA ASP A 75 -16.43 -36.61 3.17
C ASP A 75 -15.37 -35.78 3.90
N LEU A 76 -14.72 -34.85 3.19
CA LEU A 76 -13.83 -33.85 3.78
C LEU A 76 -14.58 -32.91 4.74
N SER A 77 -15.77 -32.43 4.36
CA SER A 77 -16.66 -31.62 5.20
C SER A 77 -17.03 -32.35 6.51
N LYS A 78 -17.44 -33.62 6.41
CA LYS A 78 -17.79 -34.45 7.58
C LYS A 78 -16.57 -34.78 8.46
N SER A 79 -15.45 -35.18 7.86
CA SER A 79 -14.27 -35.65 8.60
C SER A 79 -13.51 -34.54 9.33
N GLN A 80 -13.55 -33.31 8.82
CA GLN A 80 -12.89 -32.16 9.46
C GLN A 80 -13.86 -31.33 10.33
N ASP A 81 -15.16 -31.64 10.30
CA ASP A 81 -16.23 -30.85 10.94
C ASP A 81 -16.20 -29.40 10.44
N ILE A 82 -16.47 -29.22 9.14
CA ILE A 82 -16.47 -27.94 8.43
C ILE A 82 -17.65 -27.92 7.45
N ASN A 83 -18.53 -26.92 7.54
CA ASN A 83 -19.69 -26.79 6.65
C ASN A 83 -19.27 -26.65 5.17
N LEU A 84 -19.98 -27.33 4.27
CA LEU A 84 -19.75 -27.27 2.83
C LEU A 84 -19.75 -25.84 2.27
N SER A 85 -20.64 -24.98 2.76
CA SER A 85 -20.69 -23.56 2.39
C SER A 85 -19.45 -22.76 2.80
N THR A 86 -18.78 -23.15 3.89
CA THR A 86 -17.49 -22.57 4.32
C THR A 86 -16.34 -23.06 3.43
N ILE A 87 -16.41 -24.30 2.95
CA ILE A 87 -15.46 -24.79 1.94
C ILE A 87 -15.70 -24.06 0.62
N TRP A 88 -16.96 -23.93 0.17
CA TRP A 88 -17.32 -23.22 -1.05
C TRP A 88 -16.91 -21.75 -1.03
N SER A 89 -17.16 -21.01 0.06
CA SER A 89 -16.82 -19.58 0.13
C SER A 89 -15.31 -19.30 0.02
N LEU A 90 -14.47 -20.26 0.43
CA LEU A 90 -13.02 -20.21 0.22
C LEU A 90 -12.61 -20.66 -1.19
N ASN A 91 -13.32 -21.62 -1.80
CA ASN A 91 -12.98 -22.24 -3.09
C ASN A 91 -13.67 -21.62 -4.32
N LYS A 92 -14.53 -20.61 -4.14
CA LYS A 92 -15.24 -19.87 -5.22
C LYS A 92 -14.36 -19.16 -6.28
N HIS A 93 -13.04 -19.29 -6.18
CA HIS A 93 -12.06 -18.79 -7.14
C HIS A 93 -11.25 -19.92 -7.82
N LEU A 94 -11.51 -21.17 -7.44
CA LEU A 94 -10.91 -22.39 -8.03
C LEU A 94 -11.95 -23.22 -8.80
N TYR A 95 -13.24 -23.07 -8.50
CA TYR A 95 -14.36 -23.74 -9.17
C TYR A 95 -15.45 -22.71 -9.48
N SER A 96 -16.16 -22.86 -10.60
CA SER A 96 -17.18 -21.92 -11.09
C SER A 96 -18.51 -21.99 -10.32
N SER A 97 -18.80 -23.10 -9.66
CA SER A 97 -20.01 -23.28 -8.84
C SER A 97 -19.80 -24.29 -7.71
N GLU A 98 -20.63 -24.22 -6.67
CA GLU A 98 -20.65 -25.21 -5.58
C GLU A 98 -20.92 -26.63 -6.11
N SER A 99 -21.75 -26.77 -7.16
CA SER A 99 -22.00 -28.05 -7.84
C SER A 99 -20.80 -28.60 -8.63
N GLU A 100 -19.84 -27.74 -9.01
CA GLU A 100 -18.58 -28.16 -9.61
C GLU A 100 -17.55 -28.53 -8.55
N MET A 101 -17.42 -27.71 -7.48
CA MET A 101 -16.59 -28.05 -6.32
C MET A 101 -17.00 -29.39 -5.69
N MET A 102 -18.31 -29.67 -5.58
CA MET A 102 -18.81 -30.95 -5.07
C MET A 102 -18.52 -32.16 -5.98
N LYS A 103 -18.08 -31.92 -7.22
CA LYS A 103 -17.59 -32.94 -8.17
C LYS A 103 -16.06 -32.95 -8.28
N ALA A 104 -15.36 -32.21 -7.42
CA ALA A 104 -13.91 -32.12 -7.45
C ALA A 104 -13.29 -33.51 -7.32
N ALA A 105 -12.41 -33.83 -8.27
CA ALA A 105 -11.80 -35.14 -8.42
C ALA A 105 -10.61 -35.32 -7.45
N PRO A 106 -10.25 -36.57 -7.12
CA PRO A 106 -8.98 -36.89 -6.48
C PRO A 106 -7.79 -36.17 -7.14
N GLY A 107 -6.93 -35.58 -6.31
CA GLY A 107 -5.80 -34.76 -6.75
C GLY A 107 -6.12 -33.27 -6.95
N GLN A 108 -7.39 -32.85 -6.93
CA GLN A 108 -7.75 -31.43 -6.95
C GLN A 108 -7.63 -30.79 -5.56
N GLN A 109 -7.32 -29.49 -5.53
CA GLN A 109 -7.12 -28.75 -4.29
C GLN A 109 -8.42 -28.19 -3.73
N ILE A 110 -8.57 -28.30 -2.42
CA ILE A 110 -9.68 -27.75 -1.64
C ILE A 110 -9.11 -26.92 -0.51
N ILE A 111 -9.39 -25.62 -0.52
CA ILE A 111 -9.01 -24.69 0.54
C ILE A 111 -9.96 -24.89 1.72
N LEU A 112 -9.41 -25.20 2.88
CA LEU A 112 -10.13 -25.29 4.15
C LEU A 112 -9.82 -24.07 5.03
N PRO A 113 -10.73 -23.64 5.91
CA PRO A 113 -10.41 -22.67 6.96
C PRO A 113 -9.39 -23.30 7.92
N LEU A 114 -8.42 -22.52 8.40
CA LEU A 114 -7.47 -23.01 9.38
C LEU A 114 -8.11 -22.97 10.77
N LYS A 115 -8.53 -24.15 11.26
CA LYS A 115 -9.32 -24.32 12.48
C LYS A 115 -8.46 -23.98 13.71
N LYS A 116 -8.63 -22.77 14.27
CA LYS A 116 -8.21 -22.50 15.66
C LYS A 116 -9.00 -23.42 16.59
N LEU A 117 -8.36 -23.94 17.64
CA LEU A 117 -9.09 -24.65 18.69
C LEU A 117 -10.13 -23.73 19.34
N PRO A 118 -11.31 -24.25 19.74
CA PRO A 118 -12.15 -23.57 20.70
C PRO A 118 -11.39 -23.48 22.04
N PHE A 119 -11.57 -22.37 22.75
CA PHE A 119 -11.13 -22.30 24.15
C PHE A 119 -12.04 -23.18 25.00
N GLU A 120 -11.57 -24.37 25.37
CA GLU A 120 -12.16 -25.11 26.49
C GLU A 120 -11.94 -24.32 27.80
N TYR A 121 -12.97 -24.27 28.64
CA TYR A 121 -12.90 -23.61 29.94
C TYR A 121 -12.03 -24.44 30.90
N SER A 122 -10.78 -24.03 31.12
CA SER A 122 -9.94 -24.52 32.22
C SER A 122 -8.87 -23.51 32.62
N ALA A 123 -8.92 -23.08 33.89
CA ALA A 123 -7.96 -22.22 34.60
C ALA A 123 -7.57 -20.88 33.93
N LEU A 124 -8.10 -19.78 34.49
CA LEU A 124 -7.55 -18.43 34.28
C LEU A 124 -6.10 -18.35 34.81
N PRO A 125 -5.16 -17.74 34.07
CA PRO A 125 -3.98 -17.15 34.67
C PRO A 125 -4.43 -16.03 35.64
N LEU A 126 -3.90 -16.03 36.87
CA LEU A 126 -4.21 -14.97 37.83
C LEU A 126 -3.65 -13.64 37.30
N LEU A 127 -4.49 -12.62 37.18
CA LEU A 127 -4.01 -11.27 36.87
C LEU A 127 -3.10 -10.79 38.01
N GLY A 128 -1.83 -10.54 37.67
CA GLY A 128 -0.82 -10.07 38.62
C GLY A 128 -1.24 -8.75 39.26
N SER A 129 -1.16 -8.67 40.57
CA SER A 129 -1.52 -7.48 41.35
C SER A 129 -0.70 -6.25 40.92
N ALA A 130 -1.37 -5.23 40.38
CA ALA A 130 -0.77 -3.91 40.28
C ALA A 130 -0.45 -3.37 41.70
N PRO A 131 0.71 -2.73 41.92
CA PRO A 131 1.10 -2.27 43.24
C PRO A 131 0.23 -1.10 43.72
N LEU A 132 -0.10 -1.09 45.02
CA LEU A 132 -0.78 0.04 45.64
C LEU A 132 0.11 1.28 45.60
N VAL A 133 -0.43 2.39 45.12
CA VAL A 133 0.03 3.74 45.51
C VAL A 133 -1.02 4.30 46.47
N ALA A 134 -0.65 4.40 47.75
CA ALA A 134 -1.58 4.82 48.79
C ALA A 134 -1.96 6.31 48.66
N ALA A 135 -3.26 6.61 48.74
CA ALA A 135 -3.72 7.98 48.93
C ALA A 135 -3.47 8.41 50.38
N GLY A 136 -2.33 9.06 50.63
CA GLY A 136 -2.04 9.72 51.90
C GLY A 136 -3.07 10.82 52.16
N GLY A 137 -3.90 10.65 53.20
CA GLY A 137 -5.10 11.45 53.41
C GLY A 137 -4.89 12.78 54.14
N VAL A 138 -5.97 13.55 54.23
CA VAL A 138 -6.15 14.69 55.15
C VAL A 138 -7.47 14.45 55.91
N ALA A 139 -7.50 14.69 57.22
CA ALA A 139 -8.56 14.21 58.12
C ALA A 139 -9.70 15.23 58.35
N GLY A 140 -10.88 14.74 58.81
CA GLY A 140 -12.05 15.59 59.09
C GLY A 140 -13.31 14.90 59.65
N HIS A 141 -13.28 14.48 60.91
CA HIS A 141 -14.41 14.26 61.84
C HIS A 141 -15.85 13.91 61.37
N THR A 142 -16.17 12.61 61.50
CA THR A 142 -17.29 12.04 62.30
C THR A 142 -18.63 12.78 62.50
N ASN A 143 -19.73 12.21 61.95
CA ASN A 143 -21.10 12.06 62.52
C ASN A 143 -22.05 11.46 61.44
N LYS A 144 -23.18 10.76 61.70
CA LYS A 144 -23.66 9.93 62.84
C LYS A 144 -24.98 9.24 62.40
N LEU A 145 -25.11 7.91 62.51
CA LEU A 145 -26.39 7.11 62.40
C LEU A 145 -27.10 7.19 61.00
N THR A 146 -28.02 6.30 60.59
CA THR A 146 -28.62 5.08 61.20
C THR A 146 -28.88 3.99 60.13
N LYS A 147 -29.11 2.73 60.52
CA LYS A 147 -29.60 1.66 59.62
C LYS A 147 -31.04 1.92 59.15
N MET A 148 -31.34 1.60 57.90
CA MET A 148 -32.54 0.83 57.54
C MET A 148 -32.35 0.09 56.21
N SER A 149 -32.95 -1.09 56.11
CA SER A 149 -33.04 -1.95 54.92
C SER A 149 -34.32 -2.78 55.11
N PRO A 150 -35.04 -3.13 54.03
CA PRO A 150 -34.73 -4.39 53.34
C PRO A 150 -34.72 -4.30 51.80
N ASP A 151 -34.31 -5.40 51.19
CA ASP A 151 -34.58 -5.88 49.81
C ASP A 151 -34.66 -4.89 48.64
N VAL A 152 -33.53 -4.80 47.92
CA VAL A 152 -33.54 -4.90 46.45
C VAL A 152 -32.57 -6.01 46.06
N THR A 153 -33.00 -6.92 45.18
CA THR A 153 -32.21 -8.09 44.74
C THR A 153 -31.01 -7.66 43.91
N LYS A 154 -29.80 -7.94 44.41
CA LYS A 154 -28.54 -7.68 43.68
C LYS A 154 -28.37 -8.67 42.53
N SER A 155 -28.37 -8.17 41.30
CA SER A 155 -27.88 -8.89 40.12
C SER A 155 -26.35 -9.05 40.19
N ASN A 156 -25.88 -10.21 40.66
CA ASN A 156 -24.45 -10.53 40.70
C ASN A 156 -23.92 -10.89 39.29
N MET A 157 -23.78 -9.91 38.41
CA MET A 157 -22.92 -9.98 37.22
C MET A 157 -21.81 -8.93 37.33
N THR A 158 -20.57 -9.32 37.01
CA THR A 158 -19.46 -8.37 36.85
C THR A 158 -19.41 -7.86 35.41
N ASP A 159 -19.20 -6.55 35.26
CA ASP A 159 -19.46 -5.78 34.02
C ASP A 159 -18.78 -6.36 32.77
N ASP A 160 -17.56 -6.90 32.94
CA ASP A 160 -16.76 -7.50 31.86
C ASP A 160 -17.48 -8.61 31.09
N LYS A 161 -18.37 -9.37 31.74
CA LYS A 161 -18.96 -10.58 31.14
C LYS A 161 -20.02 -10.28 30.08
N ALA A 162 -20.87 -9.28 30.32
CA ALA A 162 -21.91 -8.89 29.37
C ALA A 162 -21.31 -8.30 28.10
N LEU A 163 -20.29 -7.45 28.23
CA LEU A 163 -19.63 -6.79 27.11
C LEU A 163 -18.90 -7.78 26.18
N ASN A 164 -18.18 -8.75 26.76
CA ASN A 164 -17.51 -9.82 25.99
C ASN A 164 -18.51 -10.71 25.24
N TYR A 165 -19.68 -10.99 25.82
CA TYR A 165 -20.71 -11.80 25.18
C TYR A 165 -21.42 -11.06 24.03
N ALA A 166 -21.69 -9.75 24.19
CA ALA A 166 -22.19 -8.91 23.09
C ALA A 166 -21.23 -8.89 21.89
N ALA A 167 -19.91 -8.84 22.14
CA ALA A 167 -18.90 -8.93 21.09
C ALA A 167 -18.88 -10.31 20.39
N GLN A 168 -19.08 -11.41 21.13
CA GLN A 168 -19.23 -12.75 20.54
C GLN A 168 -20.47 -12.84 19.64
N GLN A 169 -21.59 -12.23 20.02
CA GLN A 169 -22.81 -12.24 19.22
C GLN A 169 -22.75 -11.31 18.00
N ALA A 170 -22.01 -10.20 18.06
CA ALA A 170 -21.70 -9.41 16.87
C ALA A 170 -20.89 -10.22 15.83
N ALA A 171 -19.92 -11.01 16.31
CA ALA A 171 -19.10 -11.87 15.45
C ALA A 171 -19.88 -13.06 14.86
N SER A 172 -20.77 -13.70 15.64
CA SER A 172 -21.60 -14.80 15.14
C SER A 172 -22.59 -14.31 14.08
N LEU A 173 -23.28 -13.19 14.35
CA LEU A 173 -24.22 -12.56 13.42
C LEU A 173 -23.53 -12.10 12.12
N GLY A 174 -22.35 -11.48 12.23
CA GLY A 174 -21.56 -11.09 11.06
C GLY A 174 -21.11 -12.28 10.18
N SER A 175 -20.75 -13.41 10.80
CA SER A 175 -20.40 -14.62 10.04
C SER A 175 -21.57 -15.21 9.25
N GLN A 176 -22.81 -15.02 9.74
CA GLN A 176 -24.03 -15.47 9.07
C GLN A 176 -24.50 -14.49 8.00
N LEU A 177 -24.46 -13.18 8.27
CA LEU A 177 -24.82 -12.13 7.31
C LEU A 177 -23.90 -12.08 6.08
N GLN A 178 -22.62 -12.41 6.23
CA GLN A 178 -21.71 -12.58 5.09
C GLN A 178 -22.02 -13.80 4.20
N SER A 179 -22.87 -14.73 4.64
CA SER A 179 -23.09 -16.01 3.94
C SER A 179 -24.20 -16.00 2.89
N ARG A 180 -25.19 -15.09 3.00
CA ARG A 180 -26.39 -15.05 2.13
C ARG A 180 -26.92 -13.63 1.96
N SER A 181 -27.36 -13.31 0.74
CA SER A 181 -28.21 -12.14 0.47
C SER A 181 -29.51 -12.24 1.28
N LEU A 182 -29.91 -11.15 1.94
CA LEU A 182 -31.15 -11.07 2.70
C LEU A 182 -32.36 -10.88 1.79
N ASN A 183 -32.79 -11.97 1.15
CA ASN A 183 -34.15 -12.07 0.62
C ASN A 183 -35.15 -12.00 1.78
N GLY A 184 -36.29 -11.32 1.57
CA GLY A 184 -37.18 -10.86 2.65
C GLY A 184 -37.67 -11.93 3.65
N ASP A 185 -37.80 -13.18 3.22
CA ASP A 185 -38.23 -14.28 4.08
C ASP A 185 -37.25 -14.57 5.24
N TYR A 186 -35.93 -14.42 5.02
CA TYR A 186 -34.94 -14.79 6.03
C TYR A 186 -34.87 -13.81 7.20
N ALA A 187 -35.18 -12.53 6.98
CA ALA A 187 -35.26 -11.53 8.07
C ALA A 187 -36.41 -11.86 9.04
N LYS A 188 -37.55 -12.31 8.49
CA LYS A 188 -38.72 -12.79 9.24
C LYS A 188 -38.38 -14.07 10.03
N ASP A 189 -37.78 -15.07 9.38
CA ASP A 189 -37.41 -16.33 10.04
C ASP A 189 -36.32 -16.15 11.11
N THR A 190 -35.40 -15.20 10.94
CA THR A 190 -34.39 -14.87 11.96
C THR A 190 -35.05 -14.21 13.19
N ALA A 191 -35.96 -13.26 12.99
CA ALA A 191 -36.69 -12.61 14.08
C ALA A 191 -37.58 -13.61 14.86
N LEU A 192 -38.22 -14.56 14.16
CA LEU A 192 -38.98 -15.64 14.79
C LEU A 192 -38.09 -16.70 15.46
N GLY A 193 -36.91 -16.99 14.88
CA GLY A 193 -35.95 -17.95 15.42
C GLY A 193 -35.35 -17.54 16.78
N ILE A 194 -35.20 -16.24 17.03
CA ILE A 194 -34.78 -15.71 18.34
C ILE A 194 -35.79 -16.06 19.46
N ALA A 195 -37.08 -16.19 19.12
CA ALA A 195 -38.13 -16.68 20.03
C ALA A 195 -38.29 -18.22 20.03
N GLY A 196 -37.57 -18.94 19.15
CA GLY A 196 -37.91 -20.29 18.69
C GLY A 196 -37.24 -21.49 19.38
N ASN A 197 -36.57 -21.31 20.53
CA ASN A 197 -35.80 -22.32 21.29
C ASN A 197 -34.38 -22.67 20.77
N GLN A 198 -33.43 -21.73 20.87
CA GLN A 198 -32.01 -22.13 21.11
C GLN A 198 -31.19 -21.12 21.93
N ALA A 199 -31.85 -20.44 22.88
CA ALA A 199 -31.18 -19.57 23.85
C ALA A 199 -30.45 -20.40 24.93
N SER A 200 -29.27 -19.96 25.36
CA SER A 200 -28.67 -20.46 26.61
C SER A 200 -29.48 -19.95 27.81
N SER A 201 -29.46 -20.67 28.92
CA SER A 201 -30.14 -20.23 30.16
C SER A 201 -29.62 -18.88 30.69
N GLN A 202 -28.38 -18.52 30.35
CA GLN A 202 -27.80 -17.21 30.67
C GLN A 202 -28.30 -16.10 29.73
N LEU A 203 -28.51 -16.40 28.44
CA LEU A 203 -29.14 -15.46 27.49
C LEU A 203 -30.59 -15.18 27.90
N GLN A 204 -31.33 -16.20 28.34
CA GLN A 204 -32.70 -16.03 28.85
C GLN A 204 -32.74 -15.06 30.04
N ALA A 205 -31.89 -15.25 31.05
CA ALA A 205 -31.86 -14.37 32.23
C ALA A 205 -31.47 -12.90 31.94
N TRP A 206 -30.78 -12.64 30.84
CA TRP A 206 -30.34 -11.29 30.44
C TRP A 206 -31.31 -10.61 29.46
N LEU A 207 -31.93 -11.36 28.53
CA LEU A 207 -32.98 -10.84 27.64
C LEU A 207 -34.35 -10.69 28.32
N GLN A 208 -34.55 -11.25 29.52
CA GLN A 208 -35.89 -11.52 30.05
C GLN A 208 -36.76 -10.30 30.38
N HIS A 209 -36.20 -9.09 30.48
CA HIS A 209 -36.95 -7.94 31.03
C HIS A 209 -36.85 -6.59 30.31
N TYR A 210 -35.74 -6.17 29.68
CA TYR A 210 -35.62 -4.80 29.15
C TYR A 210 -34.75 -4.67 27.89
N GLY A 211 -35.10 -3.73 27.01
CA GLY A 211 -34.36 -3.38 25.79
C GLY A 211 -35.19 -3.50 24.51
N THR A 212 -34.55 -3.30 23.36
CA THR A 212 -35.19 -3.28 22.04
C THR A 212 -34.34 -4.02 21.01
N ALA A 213 -34.98 -4.80 20.13
CA ALA A 213 -34.42 -5.25 18.85
C ALA A 213 -35.18 -4.58 17.70
N GLU A 214 -34.49 -4.09 16.67
CA GLU A 214 -35.11 -3.51 15.48
C GLU A 214 -34.49 -4.11 14.21
N VAL A 215 -35.33 -4.67 13.35
CA VAL A 215 -34.98 -4.99 11.96
C VAL A 215 -35.47 -3.85 11.09
N ASN A 216 -34.60 -3.27 10.26
CA ASN A 216 -34.95 -2.25 9.29
C ASN A 216 -34.67 -2.75 7.87
N LEU A 217 -35.68 -2.72 7.00
CA LEU A 217 -35.58 -2.99 5.57
C LEU A 217 -35.76 -1.66 4.83
N GLN A 218 -34.91 -1.38 3.82
CA GLN A 218 -34.95 -0.11 3.10
C GLN A 218 -34.56 -0.27 1.62
N SER A 219 -35.18 0.56 0.76
CA SER A 219 -34.97 0.57 -0.69
C SER A 219 -35.23 1.98 -1.26
N GLY A 220 -34.46 2.38 -2.27
CA GLY A 220 -34.48 3.72 -2.87
C GLY A 220 -33.55 3.77 -4.09
N ASN A 221 -32.83 4.88 -4.28
CA ASN A 221 -31.90 4.98 -5.41
C ASN A 221 -30.54 4.30 -5.14
N ASN A 222 -30.04 4.36 -3.90
CA ASN A 222 -28.64 3.97 -3.59
C ASN A 222 -28.38 3.38 -2.18
N PHE A 223 -29.39 3.26 -1.31
CA PHE A 223 -29.20 2.76 0.05
C PHE A 223 -30.04 1.51 0.33
N ASP A 224 -30.16 0.65 -0.69
CA ASP A 224 -30.88 -0.61 -0.62
C ASP A 224 -30.19 -1.63 0.28
N GLY A 225 -30.99 -2.30 1.11
CA GLY A 225 -30.50 -3.33 2.00
C GLY A 225 -31.27 -3.41 3.32
N SER A 226 -30.58 -3.88 4.35
CA SER A 226 -31.20 -4.19 5.64
C SER A 226 -30.23 -4.11 6.81
N SER A 227 -30.78 -3.89 8.01
CA SER A 227 -30.04 -3.97 9.27
C SER A 227 -30.81 -4.66 10.38
N LEU A 228 -30.06 -5.17 11.36
CA LEU A 228 -30.55 -5.63 12.65
C LEU A 228 -29.72 -4.95 13.74
N ASP A 229 -30.40 -4.25 14.63
CA ASP A 229 -29.82 -3.43 15.68
C ASP A 229 -30.48 -3.75 17.04
N PHE A 230 -29.68 -3.86 18.11
CA PHE A 230 -30.14 -4.15 19.47
C PHE A 230 -29.68 -3.05 20.44
N LEU A 231 -30.60 -2.53 21.27
CA LEU A 231 -30.27 -1.70 22.44
C LEU A 231 -30.54 -2.50 23.72
N LEU A 232 -29.52 -2.52 24.58
CA LEU A 232 -29.34 -3.50 25.64
C LEU A 232 -28.97 -2.77 26.95
N PRO A 233 -29.94 -2.54 27.87
CA PRO A 233 -29.67 -1.97 29.18
C PRO A 233 -28.68 -2.83 29.98
N PHE A 234 -27.72 -2.18 30.64
CA PHE A 234 -26.87 -2.82 31.66
C PHE A 234 -26.97 -2.13 33.03
N TYR A 235 -27.51 -0.91 33.08
CA TYR A 235 -28.02 -0.30 34.31
C TYR A 235 -29.35 0.38 33.98
N ASP A 236 -30.41 0.10 34.74
CA ASP A 236 -31.70 0.74 34.57
C ASP A 236 -32.25 1.29 35.89
N SER A 237 -32.80 2.51 35.82
CA SER A 237 -33.58 3.16 36.86
C SER A 237 -34.52 4.19 36.23
N GLU A 238 -35.50 4.70 36.98
CA GLU A 238 -36.40 5.78 36.53
C GLU A 238 -35.66 7.05 36.09
N LYS A 239 -34.48 7.33 36.64
CA LYS A 239 -33.73 8.57 36.44
C LYS A 239 -32.54 8.42 35.49
N MET A 240 -32.05 7.20 35.27
CA MET A 240 -30.88 6.95 34.44
C MET A 240 -30.90 5.53 33.86
N LEU A 241 -30.70 5.44 32.54
CA LEU A 241 -30.44 4.23 31.77
C LEU A 241 -29.01 4.29 31.22
N ALA A 242 -28.21 3.26 31.46
CA ALA A 242 -26.96 3.02 30.74
C ALA A 242 -27.09 1.75 29.90
N PHE A 243 -26.73 1.86 28.61
CA PHE A 243 -27.01 0.85 27.60
C PHE A 243 -25.82 0.62 26.68
N GLY A 244 -25.69 -0.62 26.21
CA GLY A 244 -24.94 -0.94 24.99
C GLY A 244 -25.87 -0.91 23.79
N GLN A 245 -25.37 -0.54 22.62
CA GLN A 245 -26.05 -0.76 21.35
C GLN A 245 -25.11 -1.51 20.40
N VAL A 246 -25.60 -2.60 19.81
CA VAL A 246 -24.85 -3.43 18.87
C VAL A 246 -25.73 -3.72 17.65
N GLY A 247 -25.17 -3.60 16.45
CA GLY A 247 -25.93 -3.81 15.22
C GLY A 247 -25.05 -4.16 14.04
N ALA A 248 -25.68 -4.72 13.01
CA ALA A 248 -25.05 -5.11 11.77
C ALA A 248 -25.98 -4.86 10.58
N ARG A 249 -25.40 -4.51 9.44
CA ARG A 249 -26.13 -4.12 8.22
C ARG A 249 -25.41 -4.52 6.95
N TYR A 250 -26.20 -4.84 5.93
CA TYR A 250 -25.74 -5.00 4.56
C TYR A 250 -26.51 -4.03 3.67
N ILE A 251 -25.84 -2.95 3.27
CA ILE A 251 -26.39 -1.80 2.51
C ILE A 251 -25.30 -1.35 1.52
N ASP A 252 -25.66 -0.92 0.31
CA ASP A 252 -24.71 -0.54 -0.76
C ASP A 252 -23.62 -1.61 -1.01
N SER A 253 -24.02 -2.88 -0.99
CA SER A 253 -23.11 -4.05 -1.12
C SER A 253 -21.94 -4.12 -0.10
N ARG A 254 -22.04 -3.41 1.02
CA ARG A 254 -21.04 -3.37 2.11
C ARG A 254 -21.60 -3.96 3.41
N PHE A 255 -20.82 -4.82 4.06
CA PHE A 255 -21.13 -5.32 5.40
C PHE A 255 -20.51 -4.42 6.48
N THR A 256 -21.36 -3.70 7.21
CA THR A 256 -20.95 -2.82 8.33
C THR A 256 -21.50 -3.35 9.65
N ALA A 257 -20.69 -3.31 10.71
CA ALA A 257 -21.17 -3.45 12.08
C ALA A 257 -20.92 -2.18 12.90
N ASN A 258 -21.77 -1.99 13.91
CA ASN A 258 -21.77 -0.84 14.80
C ASN A 258 -21.76 -1.35 16.24
N LEU A 259 -20.82 -0.87 17.06
CA LEU A 259 -20.79 -1.13 18.51
C LEU A 259 -20.67 0.19 19.26
N GLY A 260 -21.57 0.45 20.19
CA GLY A 260 -21.55 1.66 21.00
C GLY A 260 -22.13 1.48 22.39
N ALA A 261 -21.98 2.51 23.20
CA ALA A 261 -22.56 2.62 24.52
C ALA A 261 -23.01 4.05 24.80
N GLY A 262 -24.00 4.22 25.69
CA GLY A 262 -24.52 5.52 26.05
C GLY A 262 -25.21 5.54 27.40
N GLN A 263 -25.56 6.76 27.82
CA GLN A 263 -26.35 7.03 29.02
C GLN A 263 -27.46 8.03 28.69
N ARG A 264 -28.65 7.81 29.28
CA ARG A 264 -29.83 8.66 29.18
C ARG A 264 -30.29 9.02 30.59
N PHE A 265 -30.48 10.30 30.85
CA PHE A 265 -30.89 10.86 32.14
C PHE A 265 -32.29 11.45 32.00
N PHE A 266 -33.23 11.01 32.84
CA PHE A 266 -34.63 11.34 32.73
C PHE A 266 -35.06 12.37 33.79
N LEU A 267 -35.73 13.41 33.32
CA LEU A 267 -36.46 14.40 34.11
C LEU A 267 -37.96 14.29 33.75
N PRO A 268 -38.90 14.83 34.55
CA PRO A 268 -40.34 14.61 34.36
C PRO A 268 -40.90 15.03 32.99
N GLU A 269 -40.22 15.92 32.26
CA GLU A 269 -40.67 16.47 30.98
C GLU A 269 -39.70 16.19 29.81
N ASN A 270 -38.47 15.75 30.09
CA ASN A 270 -37.39 15.66 29.10
C ASN A 270 -36.29 14.67 29.51
N MET A 271 -35.60 14.12 28.51
CA MET A 271 -34.46 13.21 28.65
C MET A 271 -33.25 13.84 27.97
N LEU A 272 -32.09 13.80 28.64
CA LEU A 272 -30.79 14.17 28.09
C LEU A 272 -29.91 12.93 27.97
N GLY A 273 -29.33 12.68 26.79
CA GLY A 273 -28.51 11.51 26.53
C GLY A 273 -27.19 11.83 25.84
N TYR A 274 -26.21 10.94 25.99
CA TYR A 274 -24.98 10.94 25.21
C TYR A 274 -24.54 9.51 24.89
N ASN A 275 -23.85 9.33 23.76
CA ASN A 275 -23.40 8.02 23.29
C ASN A 275 -22.10 8.12 22.48
N VAL A 276 -21.38 7.00 22.39
CA VAL A 276 -20.16 6.83 21.60
C VAL A 276 -20.24 5.51 20.85
N PHE A 277 -19.83 5.50 19.58
CA PHE A 277 -19.86 4.33 18.69
C PHE A 277 -18.52 4.14 17.98
N ILE A 278 -18.14 2.89 17.75
CA ILE A 278 -17.22 2.48 16.70
C ILE A 278 -18.03 1.83 15.58
N ASP A 279 -17.85 2.32 14.36
CA ASP A 279 -18.38 1.73 13.14
C ASP A 279 -17.24 1.08 12.37
N GLN A 280 -17.44 -0.15 11.89
CA GLN A 280 -16.51 -0.86 11.02
C GLN A 280 -17.25 -1.41 9.80
N ASP A 281 -16.88 -0.93 8.62
CA ASP A 281 -17.17 -1.58 7.35
C ASP A 281 -16.09 -2.64 7.10
N PHE A 282 -16.49 -3.92 7.04
CA PHE A 282 -15.58 -5.05 6.78
C PHE A 282 -15.46 -5.39 5.29
N SER A 283 -16.29 -4.79 4.42
CA SER A 283 -16.14 -4.92 2.97
C SER A 283 -15.02 -4.02 2.46
N GLY A 284 -14.97 -2.76 2.93
CA GLY A 284 -13.93 -1.79 2.58
C GLY A 284 -12.78 -1.65 3.57
N ASP A 285 -12.84 -2.24 4.76
CA ASP A 285 -11.91 -2.02 5.88
C ASP A 285 -11.89 -0.56 6.41
N ASN A 286 -13.06 0.09 6.40
CA ASN A 286 -13.21 1.47 6.88
C ASN A 286 -13.63 1.52 8.35
N THR A 287 -12.85 2.21 9.20
CA THR A 287 -13.13 2.38 10.64
C THR A 287 -13.48 3.83 10.98
N ARG A 288 -14.55 4.06 11.76
CA ARG A 288 -15.05 5.40 12.13
C ARG A 288 -15.46 5.48 13.61
N LEU A 289 -15.15 6.60 14.26
CA LEU A 289 -15.67 6.99 15.57
C LEU A 289 -16.92 7.86 15.39
N GLY A 290 -18.00 7.51 16.08
CA GLY A 290 -19.19 8.34 16.25
C GLY A 290 -19.33 8.85 17.69
N ILE A 291 -19.79 10.09 17.85
CA ILE A 291 -20.16 10.66 19.15
C ILE A 291 -21.52 11.34 19.00
N GLY A 292 -22.50 10.96 19.82
CA GLY A 292 -23.87 11.48 19.74
C GLY A 292 -24.35 12.12 21.05
N GLY A 293 -25.27 13.08 20.92
CA GLY A 293 -26.03 13.70 22.01
C GLY A 293 -27.53 13.68 21.69
N GLU A 294 -28.36 13.45 22.70
CA GLU A 294 -29.81 13.27 22.59
C GLU A 294 -30.56 14.25 23.51
N TYR A 295 -31.67 14.82 23.03
CA TYR A 295 -32.63 15.57 23.85
C TYR A 295 -34.06 15.22 23.43
N TRP A 296 -34.75 14.42 24.24
CA TRP A 296 -36.08 13.89 23.90
C TRP A 296 -37.13 14.35 24.92
N ARG A 297 -38.40 14.35 24.51
CA ARG A 297 -39.61 14.66 25.28
C ARG A 297 -40.74 13.73 24.83
N ASP A 298 -41.91 13.81 25.45
CA ASP A 298 -43.12 13.20 24.90
C ASP A 298 -43.34 13.66 23.44
N TYR A 299 -43.59 12.69 22.56
CA TYR A 299 -43.83 12.82 21.13
C TYR A 299 -42.71 13.51 20.32
N PHE A 300 -41.54 13.80 20.90
CA PHE A 300 -40.45 14.53 20.22
C PHE A 300 -39.05 14.02 20.60
N LYS A 301 -38.21 13.81 19.59
CA LYS A 301 -36.81 13.40 19.76
C LYS A 301 -35.91 14.28 18.90
N SER A 302 -34.95 14.98 19.50
CA SER A 302 -33.81 15.55 18.77
C SER A 302 -32.51 14.84 19.12
N SER A 303 -31.61 14.74 18.14
CA SER A 303 -30.27 14.17 18.31
C SER A 303 -29.26 14.91 17.43
N VAL A 304 -27.99 14.94 17.85
CA VAL A 304 -26.87 15.49 17.08
C VAL A 304 -25.70 14.51 17.14
N ASN A 305 -25.08 14.23 15.99
CA ASN A 305 -24.03 13.22 15.85
C ASN A 305 -22.82 13.76 15.10
N GLY A 306 -21.62 13.56 15.65
CA GLY A 306 -20.35 13.83 14.97
C GLY A 306 -19.68 12.53 14.50
N TYR A 307 -19.09 12.56 13.31
CA TYR A 307 -18.46 11.42 12.63
C TYR A 307 -17.01 11.71 12.29
N PHE A 308 -16.10 10.87 12.78
CA PHE A 308 -14.65 11.08 12.70
C PHE A 308 -13.96 9.81 12.18
N ARG A 309 -13.20 9.91 11.08
CA ARG A 309 -12.46 8.77 10.53
C ARG A 309 -11.41 8.23 11.52
N MET A 310 -11.17 6.93 11.48
CA MET A 310 -10.05 6.27 12.17
C MET A 310 -9.11 5.55 11.18
N SER A 311 -9.63 5.03 10.06
CA SER A 311 -8.79 4.51 8.96
C SER A 311 -8.26 5.63 8.04
N GLY A 312 -7.18 5.31 7.30
CA GLY A 312 -6.54 6.18 6.30
C GLY A 312 -7.00 5.88 4.87
N TRP A 313 -6.30 6.44 3.87
CA TRP A 313 -6.52 6.07 2.46
C TRP A 313 -6.02 4.65 2.17
N HIS A 314 -6.85 3.82 1.54
CA HIS A 314 -6.51 2.51 0.97
C HIS A 314 -7.24 2.31 -0.36
N GLU A 315 -6.89 1.29 -1.15
CA GLU A 315 -7.59 0.99 -2.42
C GLU A 315 -9.09 0.73 -2.18
N SER A 316 -9.95 1.23 -3.07
CA SER A 316 -11.40 1.19 -2.92
C SER A 316 -12.00 -0.19 -3.21
N TYR A 317 -12.99 -0.57 -2.40
CA TYR A 317 -13.74 -1.83 -2.55
C TYR A 317 -14.71 -1.80 -3.74
N ASN A 318 -15.47 -0.71 -3.91
CA ASN A 318 -16.49 -0.60 -4.96
C ASN A 318 -16.07 0.28 -6.16
N LYS A 319 -15.11 1.20 -6.01
CA LYS A 319 -14.72 2.14 -7.07
C LYS A 319 -13.29 1.92 -7.57
N LYS A 320 -13.14 0.99 -8.53
CA LYS A 320 -11.88 0.67 -9.22
C LYS A 320 -11.08 1.94 -9.58
N ASP A 321 -9.78 1.91 -9.29
CA ASP A 321 -8.81 2.98 -9.54
C ASP A 321 -9.01 4.27 -8.73
N TYR A 322 -9.71 4.16 -7.61
CA TYR A 322 -9.74 5.15 -6.54
C TYR A 322 -9.22 4.52 -5.24
N ASP A 323 -8.67 5.36 -4.38
CA ASP A 323 -8.58 5.08 -2.95
C ASP A 323 -9.87 5.58 -2.26
N GLU A 324 -10.27 4.94 -1.16
CA GLU A 324 -11.38 5.37 -0.29
C GLU A 324 -10.90 5.55 1.16
N ARG A 325 -11.72 6.24 1.97
CA ARG A 325 -11.68 6.27 3.45
C ARG A 325 -12.99 6.85 4.01
N PRO A 326 -13.28 6.78 5.33
CA PRO A 326 -14.40 7.51 5.93
C PRO A 326 -14.27 9.03 5.77
N ALA A 327 -15.36 9.67 5.32
CA ALA A 327 -15.48 11.12 5.36
C ALA A 327 -15.78 11.59 6.80
N ASN A 328 -15.18 12.70 7.23
CA ASN A 328 -15.61 13.37 8.46
C ASN A 328 -16.91 14.14 8.19
N GLY A 329 -17.79 14.24 9.19
CA GLY A 329 -19.04 14.98 9.06
C GLY A 329 -19.84 15.06 10.35
N PHE A 330 -21.07 15.56 10.25
CA PHE A 330 -22.06 15.55 11.33
C PHE A 330 -23.48 15.45 10.78
N ASP A 331 -24.43 15.06 11.63
CA ASP A 331 -25.86 15.25 11.38
C ASP A 331 -26.62 15.79 12.59
N ILE A 332 -27.77 16.39 12.31
CA ILE A 332 -28.78 16.84 13.28
C ILE A 332 -30.10 16.22 12.85
N ARG A 333 -30.80 15.58 13.78
CA ARG A 333 -32.02 14.80 13.54
C ARG A 333 -33.14 15.24 14.47
N PHE A 334 -34.35 15.28 13.92
CA PHE A 334 -35.60 15.52 14.63
C PHE A 334 -36.64 14.50 14.18
N ASN A 335 -37.31 13.86 15.13
CA ASN A 335 -38.49 13.03 14.89
C ASN A 335 -39.61 13.49 15.82
N GLY A 336 -40.75 13.85 15.25
CA GLY A 336 -41.93 14.29 15.99
C GLY A 336 -43.15 13.45 15.63
N TYR A 337 -44.04 13.22 16.58
CA TYR A 337 -45.28 12.46 16.40
C TYR A 337 -46.48 13.35 16.79
N LEU A 338 -47.62 13.20 16.14
CA LEU A 338 -48.80 14.00 16.48
C LEU A 338 -49.40 13.51 17.82
N PRO A 339 -49.49 14.32 18.89
CA PRO A 339 -50.04 13.84 20.17
C PRO A 339 -51.52 13.43 20.08
N SER A 340 -52.27 13.97 19.12
CA SER A 340 -53.66 13.57 18.81
C SER A 340 -53.76 12.32 17.95
N TYR A 341 -52.68 11.88 17.30
CA TYR A 341 -52.64 10.66 16.48
C TYR A 341 -51.19 10.13 16.38
N PRO A 342 -50.64 9.55 17.46
CA PRO A 342 -49.20 9.24 17.61
C PRO A 342 -48.67 8.16 16.67
N ALA A 343 -49.58 7.49 15.94
CA ALA A 343 -49.25 6.64 14.82
C ALA A 343 -48.64 7.39 13.63
N LEU A 344 -48.93 8.69 13.45
CA LEU A 344 -48.34 9.51 12.39
C LEU A 344 -47.16 10.33 12.92
N GLY A 345 -45.98 10.12 12.31
CA GLY A 345 -44.74 10.80 12.61
C GLY A 345 -44.15 11.55 11.42
N ALA A 346 -43.38 12.59 11.71
CA ALA A 346 -42.60 13.38 10.78
C ALA A 346 -41.12 13.40 11.19
N LYS A 347 -40.24 13.41 10.20
CA LYS A 347 -38.78 13.39 10.34
C LYS A 347 -38.18 14.60 9.63
N LEU A 348 -37.25 15.28 10.29
CA LEU A 348 -36.40 16.31 9.69
C LEU A 348 -34.94 16.00 10.04
N MET A 349 -34.07 15.98 9.05
CA MET A 349 -32.63 15.79 9.23
C MET A 349 -31.85 16.79 8.39
N TYR A 350 -30.70 17.22 8.89
CA TYR A 350 -29.65 17.86 8.11
C TYR A 350 -28.32 17.12 8.36
N GLU A 351 -27.61 16.76 7.30
CA GLU A 351 -26.30 16.11 7.35
C GLU A 351 -25.27 16.84 6.47
N GLN A 352 -24.02 16.91 6.92
CA GLN A 352 -22.93 17.62 6.25
C GLN A 352 -21.62 16.86 6.42
N TYR A 353 -20.90 16.63 5.31
CA TYR A 353 -19.62 15.91 5.29
C TYR A 353 -18.53 16.75 4.61
N TYR A 354 -17.28 16.37 4.82
CA TYR A 354 -16.10 17.11 4.38
C TYR A 354 -15.11 16.21 3.62
N GLY A 355 -14.54 16.75 2.54
CA GLY A 355 -13.66 16.05 1.61
C GLY A 355 -13.86 16.53 0.17
N ASP A 356 -12.91 16.21 -0.73
CA ASP A 356 -12.93 16.70 -2.11
C ASP A 356 -13.91 15.93 -3.01
N ASN A 357 -14.08 14.62 -2.78
CA ASN A 357 -14.95 13.74 -3.56
C ASN A 357 -15.70 12.77 -2.62
N VAL A 358 -16.70 13.28 -1.89
CA VAL A 358 -17.53 12.53 -0.93
C VAL A 358 -18.75 11.90 -1.62
N ALA A 359 -19.10 10.68 -1.23
CA ALA A 359 -20.28 9.94 -1.71
C ALA A 359 -21.45 10.04 -0.71
N LEU A 360 -22.12 11.20 -0.64
CA LEU A 360 -23.26 11.41 0.28
C LEU A 360 -24.57 10.77 -0.23
N PHE A 361 -24.78 10.81 -1.54
CA PHE A 361 -25.93 10.25 -2.23
C PHE A 361 -25.61 8.92 -2.92
N ASN A 362 -24.48 8.85 -3.61
CA ASN A 362 -24.02 7.67 -4.34
C ASN A 362 -22.50 7.74 -4.58
N SER A 363 -21.87 6.60 -4.87
CA SER A 363 -20.44 6.53 -5.19
C SER A 363 -20.09 7.08 -6.58
N ASP A 364 -21.05 7.27 -7.47
CA ASP A 364 -20.80 7.65 -8.86
C ASP A 364 -20.62 9.16 -9.04
N LYS A 365 -21.57 9.96 -8.55
CA LYS A 365 -21.55 11.43 -8.55
C LYS A 365 -20.99 11.96 -7.23
N LEU A 366 -19.69 11.82 -7.08
CA LEU A 366 -18.92 12.34 -5.94
C LEU A 366 -18.95 13.88 -5.87
N GLN A 367 -18.89 14.44 -4.66
CA GLN A 367 -19.07 15.87 -4.43
C GLN A 367 -18.05 16.46 -3.44
N SER A 368 -17.68 17.73 -3.62
CA SER A 368 -16.86 18.45 -2.64
C SER A 368 -17.71 18.98 -1.48
N ASN A 369 -17.35 18.61 -0.26
CA ASN A 369 -17.97 19.04 1.00
C ASN A 369 -19.52 19.08 0.99
N PRO A 370 -20.21 17.98 0.64
CA PRO A 370 -21.65 18.00 0.43
C PRO A 370 -22.46 18.02 1.72
N GLY A 371 -23.63 18.67 1.64
CA GLY A 371 -24.67 18.60 2.66
C GLY A 371 -26.02 18.22 2.05
N ALA A 372 -26.90 17.67 2.88
CA ALA A 372 -28.25 17.28 2.50
C ALA A 372 -29.25 17.57 3.62
N ALA A 373 -30.48 17.93 3.24
CA ALA A 373 -31.63 18.01 4.11
C ALA A 373 -32.64 16.90 3.74
N THR A 374 -33.23 16.27 4.75
CA THR A 374 -34.22 15.20 4.57
C THR A 374 -35.51 15.56 5.30
N VAL A 375 -36.62 15.44 4.59
CA VAL A 375 -37.98 15.55 5.14
C VAL A 375 -38.66 14.21 4.91
N GLY A 376 -39.18 13.59 5.97
CA GLY A 376 -39.81 12.28 5.90
C GLY A 376 -41.11 12.21 6.69
N VAL A 377 -41.97 11.28 6.29
CA VAL A 377 -43.20 10.92 6.99
C VAL A 377 -43.20 9.43 7.29
N ASN A 378 -43.72 9.04 8.46
CA ASN A 378 -43.79 7.65 8.87
C ASN A 378 -45.12 7.34 9.59
N TYR A 379 -45.58 6.10 9.41
CA TYR A 379 -46.82 5.59 9.97
C TYR A 379 -46.56 4.31 10.77
N THR A 380 -47.07 4.27 12.00
CA THR A 380 -46.89 3.22 13.00
C THR A 380 -48.28 2.70 13.40
N PRO A 381 -48.91 1.78 12.63
CA PRO A 381 -50.25 1.28 12.97
C PRO A 381 -50.29 0.49 14.29
N ILE A 382 -49.18 -0.16 14.65
CA ILE A 382 -48.97 -0.98 15.85
C ILE A 382 -47.51 -0.81 16.30
N PRO A 383 -47.16 -0.96 17.60
CA PRO A 383 -45.79 -0.71 18.06
C PRO A 383 -44.71 -1.56 17.37
N LEU A 384 -45.07 -2.77 16.94
CA LEU A 384 -44.20 -3.69 16.20
C LEU A 384 -43.75 -3.17 14.84
N VAL A 385 -44.54 -2.34 14.14
CA VAL A 385 -44.28 -2.01 12.72
C VAL A 385 -44.33 -0.50 12.48
N THR A 386 -43.25 0.05 11.95
CA THR A 386 -43.21 1.41 11.38
C THR A 386 -42.92 1.33 9.88
N MET A 387 -43.60 2.13 9.07
CA MET A 387 -43.35 2.31 7.64
C MET A 387 -43.03 3.77 7.39
N GLY A 388 -42.04 4.09 6.56
CA GLY A 388 -41.60 5.48 6.34
C GLY A 388 -41.14 5.77 4.92
N ILE A 389 -41.37 7.00 4.48
CA ILE A 389 -40.89 7.57 3.22
C ILE A 389 -40.09 8.84 3.55
N ASP A 390 -38.81 8.85 3.21
CA ASP A 390 -37.90 9.98 3.41
C ASP A 390 -37.49 10.57 2.06
N TYR A 391 -37.75 11.86 1.84
CA TYR A 391 -37.24 12.63 0.70
C TYR A 391 -36.00 13.42 1.11
N ARG A 392 -34.87 13.22 0.42
CA ARG A 392 -33.59 13.87 0.71
C ARG A 392 -33.12 14.71 -0.48
N HIS A 393 -32.80 15.97 -0.24
CA HIS A 393 -32.30 16.93 -1.22
C HIS A 393 -30.95 17.51 -0.76
N GLY A 394 -30.02 17.78 -1.67
CA GLY A 394 -28.70 18.30 -1.27
C GLY A 394 -27.86 18.93 -2.37
N THR A 395 -26.58 19.13 -2.04
CA THR A 395 -25.56 19.74 -2.89
C THR A 395 -25.55 19.14 -4.31
N GLY A 396 -25.28 19.98 -5.32
CA GLY A 396 -25.26 19.55 -6.73
C GLY A 396 -26.63 19.19 -7.33
N ASN A 397 -27.72 19.62 -6.66
CA ASN A 397 -29.11 19.28 -6.95
C ASN A 397 -29.37 17.76 -6.98
N GLU A 398 -28.72 17.02 -6.06
CA GLU A 398 -29.05 15.61 -5.83
C GLU A 398 -30.37 15.48 -5.07
N ASN A 399 -31.13 14.45 -5.43
CA ASN A 399 -32.42 14.12 -4.83
C ASN A 399 -32.52 12.59 -4.71
N ASP A 400 -33.00 12.12 -3.56
CA ASP A 400 -33.11 10.70 -3.22
C ASP A 400 -34.41 10.47 -2.44
N LEU A 401 -34.99 9.28 -2.60
CA LEU A 401 -36.29 8.91 -2.03
C LEU A 401 -36.16 7.51 -1.44
N LEU A 402 -36.17 7.42 -0.12
CA LEU A 402 -35.96 6.17 0.61
C LEU A 402 -37.28 5.68 1.20
N TYR A 403 -37.71 4.49 0.76
CA TYR A 403 -38.78 3.72 1.36
C TYR A 403 -38.19 2.81 2.43
N SER A 404 -38.85 2.72 3.59
CA SER A 404 -38.35 1.94 4.73
C SER A 404 -39.47 1.28 5.53
N MET A 405 -39.16 0.13 6.11
CA MET A 405 -40.05 -0.63 6.99
C MET A 405 -39.26 -1.20 8.16
N GLN A 406 -39.63 -0.81 9.37
CA GLN A 406 -39.00 -1.24 10.62
C GLN A 406 -39.91 -2.21 11.38
N PHE A 407 -39.33 -3.32 11.84
CA PHE A 407 -39.94 -4.25 12.79
C PHE A 407 -39.25 -4.10 14.15
N ARG A 408 -39.95 -3.54 15.14
CA ARG A 408 -39.42 -3.23 16.49
C ARG A 408 -40.00 -4.20 17.52
N TYR A 409 -39.14 -5.02 18.13
CA TYR A 409 -39.51 -5.88 19.25
C TYR A 409 -39.01 -5.29 20.58
N GLN A 410 -39.91 -5.10 21.54
CA GLN A 410 -39.63 -4.61 22.89
C GLN A 410 -39.59 -5.80 23.86
N PHE A 411 -38.52 -5.96 24.63
CA PHE A 411 -38.37 -7.12 25.54
C PHE A 411 -39.24 -7.00 26.80
N ASP A 412 -39.65 -5.80 27.20
CA ASP A 412 -40.49 -5.53 28.38
C ASP A 412 -42.00 -5.64 28.12
N LYS A 413 -42.42 -5.84 26.86
CA LYS A 413 -43.83 -5.77 26.43
C LYS A 413 -44.39 -7.14 26.00
N PRO A 414 -45.52 -7.60 26.57
CA PRO A 414 -46.25 -8.77 26.06
C PRO A 414 -46.60 -8.61 24.56
N TRP A 415 -46.59 -9.72 23.82
CA TRP A 415 -46.82 -9.72 22.37
C TRP A 415 -48.09 -8.97 21.94
N SER A 416 -49.20 -9.13 22.68
CA SER A 416 -50.46 -8.41 22.43
C SER A 416 -50.27 -6.88 22.41
N GLN A 417 -49.53 -6.33 23.38
CA GLN A 417 -49.25 -4.90 23.45
C GLN A 417 -48.44 -4.41 22.24
N GLN A 418 -47.61 -5.27 21.65
CA GLN A 418 -46.80 -4.92 20.48
C GLN A 418 -47.61 -4.94 19.17
N ILE A 419 -48.77 -5.61 19.13
CA ILE A 419 -49.66 -5.71 17.96
C ILE A 419 -51.00 -4.96 18.09
N GLU A 420 -51.20 -4.21 19.17
CA GLU A 420 -52.43 -3.44 19.42
C GLU A 420 -52.19 -1.92 19.21
N PRO A 421 -52.99 -1.23 18.37
CA PRO A 421 -52.77 0.19 18.06
C PRO A 421 -52.77 1.15 19.27
N GLN A 422 -53.46 0.80 20.35
CA GLN A 422 -53.58 1.66 21.55
C GLN A 422 -52.22 1.92 22.23
N TYR A 423 -51.29 0.98 22.16
CA TYR A 423 -49.95 1.12 22.76
C TYR A 423 -48.98 1.95 21.92
N VAL A 424 -49.36 2.36 20.70
CA VAL A 424 -48.55 3.30 19.90
C VAL A 424 -48.42 4.65 20.61
N ASN A 425 -49.42 5.07 21.40
CA ASN A 425 -49.31 6.27 22.22
C ASN A 425 -48.20 6.15 23.28
N GLU A 426 -48.15 5.03 23.99
CA GLU A 426 -47.12 4.76 25.00
C GLU A 426 -45.71 4.73 24.38
N LEU A 427 -45.54 4.08 23.21
CA LEU A 427 -44.28 4.06 22.47
C LEU A 427 -43.77 5.48 22.10
N ARG A 428 -44.64 6.50 22.05
CA ARG A 428 -44.25 7.88 21.75
C ARG A 428 -44.08 8.79 22.98
N THR A 429 -44.38 8.32 24.19
CA THR A 429 -44.01 9.07 25.42
C THR A 429 -42.52 8.95 25.71
N LEU A 430 -41.99 9.83 26.55
CA LEU A 430 -40.63 9.78 27.08
C LEU A 430 -40.35 8.51 27.88
N SER A 431 -41.37 7.93 28.54
CA SER A 431 -41.23 6.68 29.30
C SER A 431 -41.19 5.44 28.41
N GLY A 432 -42.12 5.30 27.45
CA GLY A 432 -42.14 4.15 26.54
C GLY A 432 -41.02 4.18 25.50
N SER A 433 -40.63 5.38 25.04
CA SER A 433 -39.54 5.52 24.07
C SER A 433 -38.13 5.34 24.66
N ARG A 434 -37.97 5.11 25.97
CA ARG A 434 -36.67 5.08 26.65
C ARG A 434 -35.66 4.07 26.09
N TYR A 435 -36.14 2.98 25.50
CA TYR A 435 -35.33 1.90 24.93
C TYR A 435 -35.16 1.98 23.39
N ASP A 436 -35.67 3.02 22.71
CA ASP A 436 -35.43 3.20 21.27
C ASP A 436 -33.93 3.35 20.96
N LEU A 437 -33.52 2.82 19.82
CA LEU A 437 -32.16 2.94 19.30
C LEU A 437 -31.70 4.40 19.18
N VAL A 438 -30.38 4.62 19.28
CA VAL A 438 -29.77 5.94 19.07
C VAL A 438 -30.04 6.42 17.64
N GLN A 439 -30.55 7.64 17.51
CA GLN A 439 -30.87 8.24 16.21
C GLN A 439 -29.60 8.82 15.56
N ARG A 440 -28.94 8.02 14.71
CA ARG A 440 -27.69 8.36 14.00
C ARG A 440 -27.60 7.71 12.62
N ASN A 441 -26.64 8.14 11.80
CA ASN A 441 -26.26 7.44 10.56
C ASN A 441 -25.28 6.30 10.90
N ASN A 442 -25.79 5.07 10.97
CA ASN A 442 -24.97 3.88 11.19
C ASN A 442 -24.17 3.45 9.95
N ASN A 443 -24.42 4.03 8.77
CA ASN A 443 -23.61 3.81 7.58
C ASN A 443 -22.38 4.72 7.58
N ILE A 444 -21.25 4.22 7.07
CA ILE A 444 -20.02 5.00 6.89
C ILE A 444 -20.10 5.71 5.53
N ILE A 445 -20.31 7.02 5.53
CA ILE A 445 -20.14 7.86 4.33
C ILE A 445 -18.63 7.94 4.00
N LEU A 446 -18.29 7.72 2.74
CA LEU A 446 -16.92 7.62 2.25
C LEU A 446 -16.52 8.84 1.41
N GLU A 447 -15.25 9.22 1.50
CA GLU A 447 -14.59 10.09 0.54
C GLU A 447 -13.62 9.28 -0.32
N TYR A 448 -13.42 9.70 -1.57
CA TYR A 448 -12.64 8.99 -2.57
C TYR A 448 -11.55 9.90 -3.16
N LYS A 449 -10.46 9.30 -3.64
CA LYS A 449 -9.33 9.98 -4.27
C LYS A 449 -8.82 9.15 -5.43
N LYS A 450 -8.89 9.67 -6.66
CA LYS A 450 -8.47 8.94 -7.87
C LYS A 450 -6.98 8.59 -7.79
N GLN A 451 -6.63 7.35 -8.11
CA GLN A 451 -5.24 6.91 -8.20
C GLN A 451 -4.58 7.46 -9.48
N ASP A 452 -3.30 7.83 -9.39
CA ASP A 452 -2.47 8.12 -10.57
C ASP A 452 -2.08 6.79 -11.26
N ILE A 453 -3.04 6.25 -12.03
CA ILE A 453 -2.94 4.98 -12.74
C ILE A 453 -2.30 5.09 -14.12
N LEU A 454 -2.30 6.28 -14.72
CA LEU A 454 -1.81 6.54 -16.07
C LEU A 454 -1.34 8.00 -16.18
N SER A 455 -0.03 8.18 -16.27
CA SER A 455 0.60 9.49 -16.49
C SER A 455 1.65 9.39 -17.59
N LEU A 456 1.69 10.42 -18.43
CA LEU A 456 2.63 10.58 -19.54
C LEU A 456 3.49 11.80 -19.24
N ASN A 457 4.81 11.64 -19.28
CA ASN A 457 5.78 12.72 -19.19
C ASN A 457 6.74 12.64 -20.39
N ILE A 458 7.02 13.79 -21.00
CA ILE A 458 7.84 13.96 -22.21
C ILE A 458 8.69 15.23 -22.05
N PRO A 459 9.84 15.36 -22.75
CA PRO A 459 10.57 16.62 -22.84
C PRO A 459 9.66 17.78 -23.23
N HIS A 460 9.79 18.91 -22.53
CA HIS A 460 9.08 20.13 -22.91
C HIS A 460 9.55 20.67 -24.27
N ASP A 461 10.83 20.49 -24.60
CA ASP A 461 11.42 20.99 -25.84
C ASP A 461 12.34 19.91 -26.46
N ILE A 462 12.30 19.77 -27.78
CA ILE A 462 13.24 19.00 -28.60
C ILE A 462 13.75 19.91 -29.72
N ASN A 463 15.06 20.12 -29.75
CA ASN A 463 15.71 20.86 -30.81
C ASN A 463 16.40 19.87 -31.74
N GLY A 464 16.29 20.10 -33.05
CA GLY A 464 16.92 19.25 -34.05
C GLY A 464 17.08 19.98 -35.38
N THR A 465 17.75 19.33 -36.30
CA THR A 465 18.17 19.94 -37.56
C THR A 465 17.20 19.57 -38.68
N GLU A 466 17.18 20.32 -39.78
CA GLU A 466 16.13 20.18 -40.78
C GLU A 466 16.18 18.81 -41.47
N ARG A 467 15.01 18.16 -41.62
CA ARG A 467 14.89 16.76 -42.09
C ARG A 467 15.57 15.72 -41.18
N SER A 468 16.10 16.10 -40.02
CA SER A 468 16.61 15.13 -39.02
C SER A 468 15.47 14.39 -38.32
N THR A 469 15.83 13.27 -37.68
CA THR A 469 14.92 12.47 -36.86
C THR A 469 15.41 12.50 -35.41
N GLN A 470 14.58 13.03 -34.51
CA GLN A 470 14.88 13.16 -33.08
C GLN A 470 14.03 12.16 -32.29
N LYS A 471 14.65 11.33 -31.45
CA LYS A 471 13.92 10.40 -30.57
C LYS A 471 13.23 11.18 -29.45
N ILE A 472 11.95 10.91 -29.22
CA ILE A 472 11.23 11.48 -28.08
C ILE A 472 11.34 10.49 -26.92
N GLN A 473 11.97 10.90 -25.81
CA GLN A 473 11.97 10.10 -24.60
C GLN A 473 10.60 10.19 -23.94
N LEU A 474 9.92 9.05 -23.77
CA LEU A 474 8.60 9.00 -23.14
C LEU A 474 8.71 8.25 -21.81
N ILE A 475 8.25 8.87 -20.72
CA ILE A 475 8.08 8.20 -19.44
C ILE A 475 6.57 7.97 -19.26
N VAL A 476 6.16 6.71 -19.34
CA VAL A 476 4.77 6.30 -19.14
C VAL A 476 4.67 5.43 -17.89
N LYS A 477 3.97 5.93 -16.88
CA LYS A 477 3.48 5.13 -15.76
C LYS A 477 2.10 4.60 -16.15
N SER A 478 1.86 3.29 -16.05
CA SER A 478 0.54 2.70 -16.34
C SER A 478 0.26 1.46 -15.48
N LYS A 479 -0.89 1.41 -14.81
CA LYS A 479 -1.39 0.26 -14.03
C LYS A 479 -1.84 -0.91 -14.91
N TYR A 480 -2.26 -0.63 -16.15
CA TYR A 480 -2.87 -1.61 -17.07
C TYR A 480 -2.07 -1.87 -18.35
N GLY A 481 -0.89 -1.27 -18.46
CA GLY A 481 -0.07 -1.31 -19.67
C GLY A 481 -0.57 -0.30 -20.71
N LEU A 482 0.40 0.36 -21.36
CA LEU A 482 0.15 1.26 -22.47
C LEU A 482 -0.51 0.50 -23.64
N ASP A 483 -1.52 1.12 -24.24
CA ASP A 483 -2.10 0.70 -25.52
C ASP A 483 -1.50 1.52 -26.66
N ARG A 484 -1.71 2.85 -26.61
CA ARG A 484 -1.28 3.79 -27.66
C ARG A 484 -1.01 5.18 -27.11
N ILE A 485 -0.27 5.99 -27.86
CA ILE A 485 -0.16 7.43 -27.62
C ILE A 485 -0.68 8.17 -28.85
N VAL A 486 -1.68 9.03 -28.63
CA VAL A 486 -2.23 9.90 -29.66
C VAL A 486 -1.44 11.20 -29.63
N TRP A 487 -0.97 11.62 -30.81
CA TRP A 487 -0.22 12.85 -31.02
C TRP A 487 -1.02 13.81 -31.89
N ASP A 488 -1.12 15.08 -31.48
CA ASP A 488 -1.46 16.18 -32.37
C ASP A 488 -0.17 16.90 -32.75
N ASP A 489 0.31 16.58 -33.93
CA ASP A 489 1.47 17.14 -34.61
C ASP A 489 1.08 17.94 -35.86
N SER A 490 -0.18 18.37 -35.95
CA SER A 490 -0.74 19.09 -37.10
C SER A 490 0.11 20.29 -37.54
N SER A 491 0.66 21.06 -36.58
CA SER A 491 1.57 22.18 -36.87
C SER A 491 2.86 21.72 -37.56
N LEU A 492 3.42 20.58 -37.15
CA LEU A 492 4.66 20.01 -37.68
C LEU A 492 4.43 19.42 -39.09
N ARG A 493 3.31 18.70 -39.27
CA ARG A 493 2.87 18.16 -40.57
C ARG A 493 2.58 19.24 -41.60
N SER A 494 2.10 20.42 -41.19
CA SER A 494 1.86 21.54 -42.11
C SER A 494 3.09 22.00 -42.89
N GLN A 495 4.31 21.74 -42.37
CA GLN A 495 5.58 22.12 -43.01
C GLN A 495 6.39 20.90 -43.51
N GLY A 496 5.82 19.69 -43.48
CA GLY A 496 6.48 18.47 -43.96
C GLY A 496 7.35 17.72 -42.94
N GLY A 497 7.21 18.01 -41.63
CA GLY A 497 7.66 17.10 -40.57
C GLY A 497 6.54 16.13 -40.16
N GLN A 498 6.78 15.25 -39.19
CA GLN A 498 5.75 14.38 -38.60
C GLN A 498 6.24 13.74 -37.30
N ILE A 499 5.32 13.37 -36.40
CA ILE A 499 5.60 12.39 -35.35
C ILE A 499 5.32 10.98 -35.89
N GLN A 500 6.31 10.10 -35.76
CA GLN A 500 6.23 8.73 -36.22
C GLN A 500 6.52 7.77 -35.06
N HIS A 501 5.83 6.63 -35.01
CA HIS A 501 6.23 5.50 -34.19
C HIS A 501 7.23 4.64 -34.97
N SER A 502 8.37 4.27 -34.37
CA SER A 502 9.50 3.67 -35.08
C SER A 502 9.39 2.16 -35.33
N GLY A 503 8.17 1.61 -35.38
CA GLY A 503 7.87 0.25 -35.83
C GLY A 503 8.35 -0.90 -34.94
N SER A 504 8.97 -0.59 -33.79
CA SER A 504 9.39 -1.57 -32.80
C SER A 504 8.21 -2.00 -31.91
N GLN A 505 8.25 -3.20 -31.32
CA GLN A 505 7.12 -3.73 -30.51
C GLN A 505 6.86 -2.95 -29.20
N SER A 506 7.70 -1.97 -28.86
CA SER A 506 7.49 -1.03 -27.77
C SER A 506 6.55 0.10 -28.18
N ALA A 507 5.42 0.25 -27.48
CA ALA A 507 4.50 1.37 -27.65
C ALA A 507 5.05 2.73 -27.15
N GLN A 508 6.33 2.81 -26.75
CA GLN A 508 6.99 4.03 -26.28
C GLN A 508 7.98 4.63 -27.31
N ASP A 509 8.26 3.91 -28.41
CA ASP A 509 9.33 4.26 -29.34
C ASP A 509 8.87 5.26 -30.42
N TYR A 510 8.70 6.54 -30.02
CA TYR A 510 8.32 7.62 -30.93
C TYR A 510 9.50 8.51 -31.32
N GLN A 511 9.44 9.05 -32.54
CA GLN A 511 10.43 9.96 -33.11
C GLN A 511 9.75 11.12 -33.84
N ALA A 512 10.31 12.32 -33.69
CA ALA A 512 9.95 13.48 -34.47
C ALA A 512 10.85 13.56 -35.72
N ILE A 513 10.23 13.57 -36.90
CA ILE A 513 10.90 13.93 -38.16
C ILE A 513 10.65 15.41 -38.39
N LEU A 514 11.72 16.20 -38.50
CA LEU A 514 11.63 17.65 -38.56
C LEU A 514 11.46 18.12 -40.02
N PRO A 515 10.71 19.21 -40.27
CA PRO A 515 10.55 19.79 -41.61
C PRO A 515 11.86 20.39 -42.15
N ALA A 516 11.80 20.97 -43.35
CA ALA A 516 12.84 21.88 -43.86
C ALA A 516 12.91 23.17 -43.01
N TYR A 517 14.07 23.82 -42.93
CA TYR A 517 14.22 25.09 -42.24
C TYR A 517 13.73 26.25 -43.11
N VAL A 518 12.87 27.10 -42.56
CA VAL A 518 12.29 28.25 -43.28
C VAL A 518 13.02 29.53 -42.85
N GLN A 519 13.86 30.08 -43.72
CA GLN A 519 14.60 31.31 -43.43
C GLN A 519 13.65 32.49 -43.14
N GLY A 520 13.80 33.13 -41.98
CA GLY A 520 12.89 34.18 -41.51
C GLY A 520 11.56 33.69 -40.93
N GLY A 521 11.28 32.38 -40.98
CA GLY A 521 10.11 31.76 -40.35
C GLY A 521 10.31 31.50 -38.85
N SER A 522 9.22 31.15 -38.16
CA SER A 522 9.26 30.85 -36.72
C SER A 522 10.09 29.60 -36.38
N ASN A 523 10.06 28.56 -37.24
CA ASN A 523 10.74 27.26 -37.06
C ASN A 523 10.47 26.54 -35.71
N VAL A 524 9.44 26.97 -34.98
CA VAL A 524 9.01 26.41 -33.69
C VAL A 524 7.60 25.84 -33.85
N TYR A 525 7.46 24.55 -33.57
CA TYR A 525 6.23 23.78 -33.77
C TYR A 525 5.75 23.22 -32.43
N LYS A 526 4.47 23.44 -32.10
CA LYS A 526 3.89 22.95 -30.85
C LYS A 526 3.09 21.68 -31.12
N VAL A 527 3.56 20.60 -30.54
CA VAL A 527 2.97 19.26 -30.63
C VAL A 527 2.37 18.91 -29.27
N THR A 528 1.24 18.19 -29.24
CA THR A 528 0.71 17.64 -27.96
C THR A 528 0.52 16.15 -28.02
N ALA A 529 0.55 15.50 -26.85
CA ALA A 529 0.38 14.06 -26.73
C ALA A 529 -0.50 13.65 -25.55
N ARG A 530 -1.15 12.50 -25.70
CA ARG A 530 -1.95 11.84 -24.67
C ARG A 530 -1.82 10.33 -24.80
N ALA A 531 -1.39 9.68 -23.73
CA ALA A 531 -1.33 8.22 -23.64
C ALA A 531 -2.70 7.65 -23.30
N TYR A 532 -2.97 6.45 -23.79
CA TYR A 532 -4.14 5.64 -23.46
C TYR A 532 -3.70 4.24 -23.01
N ASP A 533 -4.30 3.72 -21.94
CA ASP A 533 -4.08 2.34 -21.52
C ASP A 533 -5.07 1.36 -22.17
N ARG A 534 -4.84 0.06 -21.95
CA ARG A 534 -5.67 -1.03 -22.50
C ARG A 534 -7.10 -1.08 -21.94
N ASN A 535 -7.41 -0.33 -20.89
CA ASN A 535 -8.75 -0.15 -20.36
C ASN A 535 -9.43 1.13 -20.89
N GLY A 536 -8.76 1.90 -21.75
CA GLY A 536 -9.28 3.16 -22.31
C GLY A 536 -9.10 4.39 -21.41
N ASN A 537 -8.41 4.28 -20.27
CA ASN A 537 -8.05 5.47 -19.49
C ASN A 537 -7.11 6.37 -20.32
N SER A 538 -7.14 7.69 -20.10
CA SER A 538 -6.23 8.63 -20.76
C SER A 538 -5.38 9.41 -19.77
N SER A 539 -4.12 9.69 -20.12
CA SER A 539 -3.21 10.49 -19.31
C SER A 539 -3.60 11.98 -19.24
N ASN A 540 -2.85 12.73 -18.44
CA ASN A 540 -2.63 14.16 -18.65
C ASN A 540 -2.25 14.47 -20.11
N ASN A 541 -2.67 15.64 -20.61
CA ASN A 541 -2.21 16.17 -21.89
C ASN A 541 -0.85 16.83 -21.70
N VAL A 542 0.14 16.49 -22.52
CA VAL A 542 1.47 17.11 -22.49
C VAL A 542 1.73 17.90 -23.77
N GLN A 543 2.59 18.90 -23.69
CA GLN A 543 3.04 19.71 -24.84
C GLN A 543 4.56 19.56 -25.00
N LEU A 544 4.97 19.38 -26.26
CA LEU A 544 6.34 19.37 -26.73
C LEU A 544 6.51 20.51 -27.74
N THR A 545 7.49 21.37 -27.50
CA THR A 545 8.00 22.33 -28.48
C THR A 545 9.06 21.63 -29.35
N ILE A 546 8.96 21.75 -30.67
CA ILE A 546 9.99 21.27 -31.60
C ILE A 546 10.60 22.47 -32.30
N THR A 547 11.90 22.71 -32.10
CA THR A 547 12.64 23.77 -32.79
C THR A 547 13.50 23.18 -33.90
N VAL A 548 13.38 23.74 -35.10
CA VAL A 548 14.11 23.30 -36.30
C VAL A 548 15.27 24.24 -36.58
N LEU A 549 16.44 23.66 -36.78
CA LEU A 549 17.71 24.32 -37.11
C LEU A 549 18.12 23.95 -38.54
N SER A 550 18.80 24.83 -39.29
CA SER A 550 19.20 24.48 -40.66
C SER A 550 20.35 23.46 -40.70
N ASN A 551 20.45 22.70 -41.80
CA ASN A 551 21.49 21.68 -42.05
C ASN A 551 22.92 22.25 -42.20
N GLY A 552 23.11 23.56 -42.03
CA GLY A 552 24.40 24.13 -41.63
C GLY A 552 24.89 23.69 -40.24
N GLN A 553 24.08 22.95 -39.47
CA GLN A 553 24.44 22.34 -38.19
C GLN A 553 24.07 20.85 -38.18
N VAL A 554 25.05 19.94 -38.12
CA VAL A 554 24.94 18.47 -37.87
C VAL A 554 26.35 17.99 -37.48
N VAL A 555 26.69 17.50 -36.28
CA VAL A 555 25.98 17.40 -34.98
C VAL A 555 26.99 17.77 -33.87
N ASP A 556 27.09 19.06 -33.52
CA ASP A 556 28.22 19.52 -32.71
C ASP A 556 27.82 20.62 -31.70
N GLN A 557 27.48 20.29 -30.45
CA GLN A 557 27.25 21.34 -29.45
C GLN A 557 28.56 21.98 -28.97
N VAL A 558 28.62 23.30 -29.08
CA VAL A 558 29.65 24.18 -28.53
C VAL A 558 29.37 24.36 -27.03
N GLY A 559 29.74 23.35 -26.23
CA GLY A 559 29.42 23.28 -24.80
C GLY A 559 30.55 23.71 -23.88
N VAL A 560 30.21 24.24 -22.71
CA VAL A 560 31.16 24.37 -21.59
C VAL A 560 31.48 22.96 -21.08
N THR A 561 32.71 22.52 -21.29
CA THR A 561 33.19 21.16 -20.95
C THR A 561 33.96 21.08 -19.63
N ASP A 562 34.42 22.21 -19.13
CA ASP A 562 35.00 22.38 -17.79
C ASP A 562 34.68 23.80 -17.31
N PHE A 563 34.42 23.95 -16.01
CA PHE A 563 34.15 25.26 -15.39
C PHE A 563 34.72 25.33 -13.98
N THR A 564 35.82 26.07 -13.84
CA THR A 564 36.67 26.10 -12.64
C THR A 564 36.85 27.51 -12.08
N ALA A 565 37.11 27.60 -10.78
CA ALA A 565 37.59 28.81 -10.09
C ALA A 565 39.09 28.67 -9.80
N ASP A 566 39.82 29.78 -9.82
CA ASP A 566 41.26 29.82 -9.48
C ASP A 566 41.55 29.52 -8.00
N LYS A 567 40.60 29.79 -7.10
CA LYS A 567 40.66 29.49 -5.66
C LYS A 567 39.29 29.25 -5.05
N THR A 568 39.25 28.57 -3.90
CA THR A 568 38.01 28.22 -3.18
C THR A 568 37.49 29.32 -2.26
N SER A 569 38.30 30.35 -1.95
CA SER A 569 37.91 31.42 -1.03
C SER A 569 38.66 32.73 -1.30
N ALA A 570 38.07 33.85 -0.85
CA ALA A 570 38.63 35.21 -0.93
C ALA A 570 38.11 36.09 0.22
N LYS A 571 38.73 37.25 0.45
CA LYS A 571 38.24 38.27 1.38
C LYS A 571 36.88 38.83 0.95
N ALA A 572 35.97 38.97 1.91
CA ALA A 572 34.71 39.68 1.75
C ALA A 572 34.89 41.23 1.82
N ASP A 573 35.89 41.78 1.12
CA ASP A 573 36.26 43.20 1.18
C ASP A 573 35.83 44.02 -0.06
N GLY A 574 35.13 43.40 -1.02
CA GLY A 574 34.72 44.03 -2.28
C GLY A 574 35.86 44.27 -3.28
N THR A 575 37.11 44.03 -2.90
CA THR A 575 38.31 44.25 -3.72
C THR A 575 38.91 42.94 -4.24
N GLU A 576 39.02 41.92 -3.41
CA GLU A 576 39.60 40.63 -3.80
C GLU A 576 38.67 39.86 -4.76
N ALA A 577 39.24 39.38 -5.85
CA ALA A 577 38.55 38.63 -6.89
C ALA A 577 38.86 37.13 -6.85
N ILE A 578 37.86 36.32 -7.20
CA ILE A 578 38.01 34.91 -7.63
C ILE A 578 37.80 34.88 -9.15
N THR A 579 38.72 34.26 -9.88
CA THR A 579 38.65 34.15 -11.35
C THR A 579 38.01 32.84 -11.77
N TYR A 580 36.88 32.95 -12.47
CA TYR A 580 36.18 31.82 -13.07
C TYR A 580 36.59 31.63 -14.53
N THR A 581 36.88 30.39 -14.92
CA THR A 581 37.29 30.00 -16.28
C THR A 581 36.36 28.91 -16.83
N ALA A 582 35.60 29.23 -17.88
CA ALA A 582 34.80 28.27 -18.64
C ALA A 582 35.57 27.82 -19.89
N THR A 583 35.80 26.51 -20.02
CA THR A 583 36.48 25.91 -21.18
C THR A 583 35.46 25.32 -22.14
N VAL A 584 35.27 25.97 -23.29
CA VAL A 584 34.31 25.59 -24.33
C VAL A 584 34.99 24.74 -25.40
N LYS A 585 34.36 23.61 -25.73
CA LYS A 585 34.84 22.69 -26.77
C LYS A 585 33.69 22.22 -27.66
N LYS A 586 34.07 21.81 -28.88
CA LYS A 586 33.25 21.21 -29.92
C LYS A 586 34.01 19.98 -30.41
N ASN A 587 33.47 18.77 -30.21
CA ASN A 587 34.17 17.49 -30.43
C ASN A 587 35.59 17.44 -29.84
N GLY A 588 35.77 17.94 -28.62
CA GLY A 588 37.06 18.01 -27.93
C GLY A 588 37.98 19.17 -28.34
N VAL A 589 37.71 19.83 -29.47
CA VAL A 589 38.49 20.97 -29.99
C VAL A 589 38.01 22.28 -29.35
N ALA A 590 38.94 23.06 -28.81
CA ALA A 590 38.66 24.37 -28.20
C ALA A 590 38.03 25.36 -29.20
N GLN A 591 37.00 26.11 -28.79
CA GLN A 591 36.27 27.04 -29.67
C GLN A 591 36.46 28.49 -29.25
N ALA A 592 36.98 29.34 -30.15
CA ALA A 592 37.20 30.77 -29.92
C ALA A 592 35.97 31.63 -30.26
N ASN A 593 35.90 32.82 -29.68
CA ASN A 593 34.85 33.85 -29.86
C ASN A 593 33.41 33.39 -29.53
N VAL A 594 33.24 32.33 -28.74
CA VAL A 594 31.94 31.83 -28.29
C VAL A 594 31.47 32.63 -27.07
N PRO A 595 30.26 33.23 -27.07
CA PRO A 595 29.71 33.86 -25.88
C PRO A 595 29.32 32.81 -24.83
N VAL A 596 29.92 32.92 -23.64
CA VAL A 596 29.53 32.17 -22.45
C VAL A 596 28.83 33.12 -21.50
N SER A 597 27.55 32.84 -21.19
CA SER A 597 26.80 33.52 -20.14
C SER A 597 27.20 32.99 -18.76
N PHE A 598 27.27 33.87 -17.77
CA PHE A 598 27.63 33.57 -16.39
C PHE A 598 26.56 34.11 -15.44
N ASN A 599 26.08 33.26 -14.52
CA ASN A 599 25.03 33.63 -13.57
C ASN A 599 25.36 33.14 -12.15
N ILE A 600 25.08 33.97 -11.14
CA ILE A 600 25.12 33.54 -9.74
C ILE A 600 23.87 32.69 -9.48
N VAL A 601 24.08 31.43 -9.09
CA VAL A 601 23.02 30.45 -8.77
C VAL A 601 22.55 30.61 -7.33
N SER A 602 23.48 30.93 -6.42
CA SER A 602 23.20 31.20 -5.01
C SER A 602 24.31 32.04 -4.38
N GLY A 603 23.99 32.75 -3.29
CA GLY A 603 24.90 33.64 -2.58
C GLY A 603 24.81 35.10 -3.03
N THR A 604 25.56 35.99 -2.36
CA THR A 604 25.60 37.43 -2.64
C THR A 604 27.01 37.83 -3.05
N ALA A 605 27.18 38.24 -4.30
CA ALA A 605 28.43 38.67 -4.90
C ALA A 605 28.15 39.44 -6.21
N VAL A 606 29.19 39.97 -6.84
CA VAL A 606 29.14 40.69 -8.12
C VAL A 606 30.10 40.03 -9.11
N LEU A 607 29.60 39.69 -10.30
CA LEU A 607 30.41 39.28 -11.45
C LEU A 607 30.91 40.52 -12.22
N SER A 608 32.12 40.47 -12.76
CA SER A 608 32.66 41.54 -13.62
C SER A 608 31.92 41.69 -14.95
N ALA A 609 31.26 40.63 -15.41
CA ALA A 609 30.33 40.63 -16.53
C ALA A 609 29.41 39.40 -16.46
N ASN A 610 28.18 39.51 -16.95
CA ASN A 610 27.24 38.38 -17.05
C ASN A 610 27.44 37.54 -18.33
N SER A 611 28.40 37.94 -19.18
CA SER A 611 28.82 37.21 -20.38
C SER A 611 30.28 37.54 -20.70
N ALA A 612 31.03 36.56 -21.19
CA ALA A 612 32.35 36.77 -21.79
C ALA A 612 32.57 35.84 -22.98
N ASN A 613 33.25 36.32 -24.01
CA ASN A 613 33.60 35.50 -25.17
C ASN A 613 34.85 34.66 -24.89
N THR A 614 34.93 33.47 -25.48
CA THR A 614 36.12 32.62 -25.39
C THR A 614 37.29 33.18 -26.20
N ASN A 615 38.50 33.07 -25.66
CA ASN A 615 39.73 33.40 -26.38
C ASN A 615 40.17 32.26 -27.34
N GLY A 616 41.30 32.44 -28.03
CA GLY A 616 41.87 31.45 -28.96
C GLY A 616 42.18 30.06 -28.37
N SER A 617 42.17 29.90 -27.04
CA SER A 617 42.33 28.61 -26.34
C SER A 617 41.00 27.99 -25.87
N GLY A 618 39.86 28.56 -26.28
CA GLY A 618 38.53 28.12 -25.90
C GLY A 618 38.09 28.54 -24.49
N LYS A 619 38.78 29.51 -23.87
CA LYS A 619 38.53 29.92 -22.49
C LYS A 619 37.83 31.26 -22.42
N ALA A 620 36.66 31.31 -21.78
CA ALA A 620 35.98 32.53 -21.38
C ALA A 620 36.18 32.75 -19.87
N THR A 621 36.44 33.98 -19.45
CA THR A 621 36.82 34.30 -18.06
C THR A 621 36.04 35.49 -17.50
N VAL A 622 35.56 35.35 -16.27
CA VAL A 622 34.95 36.44 -15.48
C VAL A 622 35.51 36.41 -14.06
N THR A 623 35.48 37.56 -13.37
CA THR A 623 35.86 37.63 -11.95
C THR A 623 34.63 37.83 -11.07
N LEU A 624 34.65 37.23 -9.88
CA LEU A 624 33.63 37.34 -8.85
C LEU A 624 34.22 38.05 -7.62
N LYS A 625 33.50 39.03 -7.07
CA LYS A 625 33.86 39.74 -5.83
C LYS A 625 32.68 39.80 -4.87
N SER A 626 32.91 39.96 -3.56
CA SER A 626 31.85 40.27 -2.61
C SER A 626 32.33 41.16 -1.46
N ASP A 627 31.43 42.01 -0.97
CA ASP A 627 31.57 42.83 0.25
C ASP A 627 30.99 42.14 1.50
N LYS A 628 30.50 40.89 1.34
CA LYS A 628 29.74 40.17 2.37
C LYS A 628 30.25 38.73 2.52
N PRO A 629 30.54 38.25 3.74
CA PRO A 629 30.87 36.86 3.97
C PRO A 629 29.72 35.93 3.57
N GLY A 630 30.03 34.82 2.91
CA GLY A 630 29.04 33.87 2.43
C GLY A 630 29.57 32.95 1.33
N GLN A 631 28.88 31.84 1.15
CA GLN A 631 29.14 30.89 0.06
C GLN A 631 28.41 31.33 -1.21
N VAL A 632 29.06 31.19 -2.36
CA VAL A 632 28.53 31.57 -3.67
C VAL A 632 28.73 30.43 -4.67
N VAL A 633 27.72 30.18 -5.50
CA VAL A 633 27.79 29.25 -6.65
C VAL A 633 27.56 30.05 -7.93
N VAL A 634 28.43 29.86 -8.91
CA VAL A 634 28.31 30.43 -10.26
C VAL A 634 28.02 29.31 -11.25
N SER A 635 27.23 29.59 -12.28
CA SER A 635 27.04 28.72 -13.44
C SER A 635 27.53 29.39 -14.73
N ALA A 636 27.98 28.57 -15.67
CA ALA A 636 28.39 28.96 -17.01
C ALA A 636 27.55 28.21 -18.06
N LYS A 637 27.15 28.92 -19.12
CA LYS A 637 26.29 28.38 -20.19
C LYS A 637 26.55 29.07 -21.53
N THR A 638 26.81 28.31 -22.58
CA THR A 638 26.72 28.78 -23.98
C THR A 638 25.27 28.75 -24.46
N ALA A 639 24.96 29.46 -25.55
CA ALA A 639 23.61 29.51 -26.12
C ALA A 639 23.06 28.12 -26.54
N GLU A 640 23.93 27.17 -26.86
CA GLU A 640 23.55 25.84 -27.37
C GLU A 640 23.21 24.83 -26.26
N MET A 641 23.74 25.00 -25.05
CA MET A 641 23.48 24.09 -23.93
C MET A 641 22.03 24.23 -23.42
N THR A 642 21.39 23.11 -23.05
CA THR A 642 20.07 23.15 -22.39
C THR A 642 20.21 23.59 -20.93
N SER A 643 20.93 22.82 -20.11
CA SER A 643 21.28 23.15 -18.72
C SER A 643 22.59 23.96 -18.64
N ALA A 644 22.74 24.79 -17.60
CA ALA A 644 24.01 25.44 -17.29
C ALA A 644 24.93 24.48 -16.49
N LEU A 645 26.24 24.63 -16.63
CA LEU A 645 27.22 23.92 -15.80
C LEU A 645 27.55 24.77 -14.56
N ASN A 646 27.28 24.23 -13.37
CA ASN A 646 27.68 24.87 -12.11
C ASN A 646 29.16 24.58 -11.84
N ALA A 647 29.92 25.59 -11.41
CA ALA A 647 31.24 25.38 -10.81
C ALA A 647 31.11 24.95 -9.35
N ASN A 648 32.23 24.49 -8.78
CA ASN A 648 32.35 24.30 -7.34
C ASN A 648 32.05 25.62 -6.59
N ALA A 649 31.39 25.48 -5.44
CA ALA A 649 31.07 26.60 -4.57
C ALA A 649 32.34 27.25 -4.00
N VAL A 650 32.35 28.58 -3.92
CA VAL A 650 33.44 29.37 -3.32
C VAL A 650 32.94 30.18 -2.13
N ILE A 651 33.85 30.59 -1.25
CA ILE A 651 33.49 31.19 0.05
C ILE A 651 34.17 32.55 0.21
N PHE A 652 33.40 33.62 0.30
CA PHE A 652 33.89 34.92 0.76
C PHE A 652 33.91 34.94 2.28
N VAL A 653 35.03 35.36 2.88
CA VAL A 653 35.25 35.29 4.33
C VAL A 653 35.65 36.63 4.93
N ASP A 654 35.20 36.87 6.17
CA ASP A 654 35.73 37.95 7.01
C ASP A 654 37.02 37.47 7.67
N GLN A 655 38.16 37.82 7.07
CA GLN A 655 39.47 37.42 7.57
C GLN A 655 39.85 38.00 8.95
N THR A 656 39.07 38.94 9.52
CA THR A 656 39.26 39.38 10.91
C THR A 656 38.80 38.33 11.94
N LYS A 657 38.03 37.33 11.50
CA LYS A 657 37.45 36.24 12.30
C LYS A 657 37.98 34.88 11.83
N ALA A 658 37.73 33.83 12.61
CA ALA A 658 37.92 32.46 12.14
C ALA A 658 36.81 32.16 11.12
N SER A 659 37.14 31.54 9.98
CA SER A 659 36.17 31.22 8.93
C SER A 659 36.54 29.95 8.17
N ILE A 660 35.53 29.18 7.77
CA ILE A 660 35.71 28.01 6.91
C ILE A 660 36.06 28.48 5.50
N THR A 661 37.18 27.99 4.95
CA THR A 661 37.71 28.33 3.62
C THR A 661 37.70 27.16 2.63
N GLU A 662 37.42 25.97 3.14
CA GLU A 662 37.40 24.70 2.41
C GLU A 662 36.40 23.75 3.10
N ILE A 663 35.56 23.08 2.33
CA ILE A 663 34.75 21.93 2.78
C ILE A 663 34.69 20.89 1.66
N LYS A 664 34.99 19.64 1.97
CA LYS A 664 35.07 18.52 1.01
C LYS A 664 34.47 17.26 1.61
N ALA A 665 33.87 16.42 0.75
CA ALA A 665 33.60 15.01 1.01
C ALA A 665 34.66 14.15 0.31
N ASP A 666 34.96 12.96 0.84
CA ASP A 666 35.85 11.98 0.21
C ASP A 666 35.21 11.22 -0.96
N LYS A 667 33.89 10.99 -0.90
CA LYS A 667 33.06 10.42 -1.95
C LYS A 667 31.66 11.03 -1.93
N THR A 668 30.95 10.95 -3.06
CA THR A 668 29.60 11.51 -3.23
C THR A 668 28.46 10.49 -3.12
N THR A 669 28.78 9.21 -2.97
CA THR A 669 27.79 8.12 -2.85
C THR A 669 28.22 7.12 -1.78
N ALA A 670 27.26 6.51 -1.10
CA ALA A 670 27.49 5.49 -0.07
C ALA A 670 26.28 4.55 0.09
N VAL A 671 26.45 3.43 0.78
CA VAL A 671 25.38 2.47 1.07
C VAL A 671 24.63 2.85 2.36
N ALA A 672 23.29 2.80 2.30
CA ALA A 672 22.37 3.09 3.41
C ALA A 672 22.32 1.98 4.49
N ASN A 673 23.47 1.41 4.86
CA ASN A 673 23.61 0.29 5.79
C ASN A 673 24.04 0.70 7.22
N GLY A 674 24.16 2.01 7.49
CA GLY A 674 24.61 2.58 8.76
C GLY A 674 26.13 2.52 9.01
N GLN A 675 26.91 1.87 8.14
CA GLN A 675 28.34 1.60 8.30
C GLN A 675 29.20 2.27 7.21
N ASP A 676 28.72 2.32 5.96
CA ASP A 676 29.44 2.97 4.87
C ASP A 676 29.42 4.49 5.06
N ALA A 677 30.60 5.03 5.33
CA ALA A 677 30.78 6.37 5.88
C ALA A 677 31.41 7.32 4.88
N ILE A 678 30.85 8.51 4.74
CA ILE A 678 31.39 9.63 3.94
C ILE A 678 32.15 10.56 4.89
N THR A 679 33.42 10.82 4.61
CA THR A 679 34.27 11.69 5.44
C THR A 679 34.20 13.12 4.95
N TYR A 680 33.66 14.01 5.78
CA TYR A 680 33.70 15.45 5.55
C TYR A 680 34.93 16.06 6.22
N THR A 681 35.72 16.81 5.45
CA THR A 681 36.88 17.58 5.94
C THR A 681 36.61 19.06 5.69
N VAL A 682 36.79 19.89 6.72
CA VAL A 682 36.75 21.36 6.63
C VAL A 682 38.11 21.96 6.96
N LYS A 683 38.40 23.17 6.45
CA LYS A 683 39.55 23.98 6.87
C LYS A 683 39.12 25.34 7.41
N VAL A 684 39.60 25.72 8.58
CA VAL A 684 39.35 27.01 9.22
C VAL A 684 40.62 27.87 9.24
N MET A 685 40.49 29.09 8.73
CA MET A 685 41.56 30.08 8.62
C MET A 685 41.16 31.41 9.28
N LYS A 686 42.14 32.22 9.69
CA LYS A 686 41.98 33.61 10.12
C LYS A 686 43.10 34.43 9.49
N GLY A 687 42.76 35.28 8.53
CA GLY A 687 43.73 35.70 7.51
C GLY A 687 44.35 34.47 6.82
N ASP A 688 45.62 34.57 6.46
CA ASP A 688 46.36 33.49 5.80
C ASP A 688 46.90 32.41 6.77
N LYS A 689 46.44 32.40 8.03
CA LYS A 689 46.87 31.45 9.08
C LYS A 689 45.78 30.44 9.43
N PRO A 690 46.10 29.14 9.59
CA PRO A 690 45.15 28.16 10.12
C PRO A 690 44.81 28.46 11.58
N VAL A 691 43.58 28.15 11.99
CA VAL A 691 43.13 28.30 13.38
C VAL A 691 43.03 26.92 14.01
N SER A 692 43.82 26.65 15.06
CA SER A 692 43.86 25.37 15.78
C SER A 692 42.97 25.35 17.02
N ASN A 693 42.48 24.17 17.41
CA ASN A 693 41.55 23.98 18.54
C ASN A 693 40.25 24.83 18.42
N GLN A 694 39.93 25.30 17.21
CA GLN A 694 38.71 26.01 16.90
C GLN A 694 37.57 25.01 16.77
N GLU A 695 36.44 25.27 17.45
CA GLU A 695 35.26 24.44 17.31
C GLU A 695 34.48 24.78 16.03
N VAL A 696 34.08 23.72 15.30
CA VAL A 696 33.18 23.75 14.16
C VAL A 696 31.94 22.93 14.51
N THR A 697 30.75 23.51 14.37
CA THR A 697 29.47 22.78 14.42
C THR A 697 29.15 22.19 13.05
N PHE A 698 28.71 20.93 13.01
CA PHE A 698 28.23 20.24 11.82
C PHE A 698 26.74 19.90 11.95
N THR A 699 26.00 20.02 10.85
CA THR A 699 24.60 19.59 10.74
C THR A 699 24.38 18.83 9.43
N THR A 700 23.31 18.03 9.34
CA THR A 700 22.97 17.25 8.15
C THR A 700 21.46 17.24 7.92
N THR A 701 21.02 17.11 6.67
CA THR A 701 19.61 16.91 6.31
C THR A 701 19.17 15.44 6.40
N LEU A 702 20.10 14.50 6.27
CA LEU A 702 19.83 13.06 6.28
C LEU A 702 21.02 12.27 6.85
N GLY A 703 20.74 11.17 7.56
CA GLY A 703 21.76 10.31 8.16
C GLY A 703 22.24 10.80 9.53
N LYS A 704 23.36 10.24 10.00
CA LYS A 704 23.95 10.45 11.31
C LYS A 704 25.42 10.84 11.17
N LEU A 705 25.80 11.99 11.72
CA LEU A 705 27.18 12.42 11.85
C LEU A 705 27.87 11.69 13.03
N SER A 706 29.19 11.50 12.95
CA SER A 706 30.01 10.96 14.04
C SER A 706 29.93 11.84 15.29
N ASN A 707 30.15 13.14 15.11
CA ASN A 707 30.04 14.20 16.12
C ASN A 707 29.26 15.39 15.53
N SER A 708 28.53 16.13 16.38
CA SER A 708 27.85 17.38 15.98
C SER A 708 28.72 18.63 16.14
N THR A 709 29.78 18.56 16.93
CA THR A 709 30.88 19.53 16.93
C THR A 709 32.21 18.79 16.86
N GLU A 710 33.19 19.40 16.20
CA GLU A 710 34.55 18.87 16.10
C GLU A 710 35.56 20.02 16.18
N LYS A 711 36.79 19.72 16.63
CA LYS A 711 37.84 20.74 16.73
C LYS A 711 38.89 20.62 15.64
N THR A 712 39.44 21.76 15.24
CA THR A 712 40.53 21.81 14.26
C THR A 712 41.89 21.37 14.83
N ASP A 713 42.66 20.68 13.99
CA ASP A 713 44.06 20.35 14.23
C ASP A 713 44.98 21.60 14.13
N THR A 714 46.30 21.39 14.27
CA THR A 714 47.31 22.45 14.14
C THR A 714 47.40 23.08 12.74
N ASN A 715 46.82 22.42 11.72
CA ASN A 715 46.78 22.86 10.33
C ASN A 715 45.41 23.47 9.94
N GLY A 716 44.50 23.61 10.92
CA GLY A 716 43.16 24.19 10.74
C GLY A 716 42.11 23.21 10.25
N TYR A 717 42.39 21.91 10.18
CA TYR A 717 41.46 20.91 9.66
C TYR A 717 40.63 20.24 10.75
N ALA A 718 39.31 20.15 10.56
CA ALA A 718 38.41 19.31 11.36
C ALA A 718 37.71 18.28 10.46
N LYS A 719 37.38 17.10 11.01
CA LYS A 719 36.84 15.97 10.24
C LYS A 719 35.72 15.24 10.98
N VAL A 720 34.60 15.02 10.30
CA VAL A 720 33.49 14.19 10.77
C VAL A 720 33.11 13.18 9.70
N THR A 721 32.53 12.04 10.10
CA THR A 721 31.95 11.09 9.15
C THR A 721 30.43 11.11 9.18
N LEU A 722 29.80 10.76 8.07
CA LEU A 722 28.35 10.65 7.92
C LEU A 722 27.99 9.23 7.45
N THR A 723 27.10 8.54 8.15
CA THR A 723 26.45 7.30 7.66
C THR A 723 24.93 7.49 7.57
N SER A 724 24.22 6.61 6.87
CA SER A 724 22.76 6.57 6.89
C SER A 724 22.23 5.14 6.94
N THR A 725 21.07 4.94 7.58
CA THR A 725 20.30 3.68 7.56
C THR A 725 19.09 3.75 6.62
N THR A 726 18.91 4.88 5.93
CA THR A 726 17.85 5.09 4.93
C THR A 726 18.44 5.73 3.67
N PRO A 727 17.95 5.37 2.46
CA PRO A 727 18.42 5.96 1.21
C PRO A 727 17.95 7.40 1.04
N GLY A 728 18.65 8.14 0.19
CA GLY A 728 18.30 9.51 -0.21
C GLY A 728 19.49 10.47 -0.21
N LYS A 729 19.22 11.70 -0.67
CA LYS A 729 20.18 12.80 -0.70
C LYS A 729 20.42 13.41 0.68
N SER A 730 21.67 13.74 0.98
CA SER A 730 22.10 14.39 2.20
C SER A 730 22.98 15.60 1.92
N LEU A 731 22.72 16.70 2.64
CA LEU A 731 23.49 17.93 2.58
C LEU A 731 24.04 18.23 3.98
N VAL A 732 25.35 18.08 4.13
CA VAL A 732 26.06 18.52 5.34
C VAL A 732 26.31 20.02 5.30
N SER A 733 26.13 20.68 6.43
CA SER A 733 26.54 22.07 6.65
C SER A 733 27.56 22.12 7.78
N ALA A 734 28.52 23.03 7.70
CA ALA A 734 29.48 23.30 8.76
C ALA A 734 29.57 24.81 9.03
N ARG A 735 29.74 25.19 10.30
CA ARG A 735 29.96 26.58 10.72
C ARG A 735 30.99 26.65 11.84
N VAL A 736 31.76 27.73 11.90
CA VAL A 736 32.58 28.01 13.09
C VAL A 736 31.65 28.40 14.23
N SER A 737 31.82 27.87 15.45
CA SER A 737 30.81 28.02 16.51
C SER A 737 30.50 29.47 16.94
N ASP A 738 31.42 30.41 16.70
CA ASP A 738 31.27 31.86 16.96
C ASP A 738 30.81 32.68 15.73
N VAL A 739 30.58 32.05 14.58
CA VAL A 739 30.18 32.71 13.32
C VAL A 739 28.86 32.14 12.80
N ALA A 740 27.84 32.99 12.71
CA ALA A 740 26.49 32.63 12.25
C ALA A 740 26.35 32.47 10.72
N VAL A 741 27.34 31.86 10.07
CA VAL A 741 27.36 31.59 8.62
C VAL A 741 27.63 30.10 8.40
N ASP A 742 26.62 29.37 7.94
CA ASP A 742 26.76 28.00 7.48
C ASP A 742 27.45 27.97 6.10
N VAL A 743 28.50 27.17 5.98
CA VAL A 743 29.04 26.71 4.69
C VAL A 743 28.46 25.34 4.38
N LYS A 744 27.90 25.17 3.18
CA LYS A 744 27.32 23.91 2.71
C LYS A 744 28.39 23.06 2.02
N ALA A 745 28.41 21.77 2.35
CA ALA A 745 29.27 20.79 1.70
C ALA A 745 28.72 20.39 0.32
N PRO A 746 29.48 19.61 -0.48
CA PRO A 746 28.88 18.87 -1.60
C PRO A 746 27.70 18.00 -1.13
N GLU A 747 26.61 17.98 -1.90
CA GLU A 747 25.52 17.03 -1.70
C GLU A 747 26.00 15.61 -2.02
N VAL A 748 25.53 14.64 -1.24
CA VAL A 748 25.85 13.22 -1.39
C VAL A 748 24.59 12.37 -1.34
N GLU A 749 24.64 11.14 -1.86
CA GLU A 749 23.47 10.26 -1.93
C GLU A 749 23.73 8.87 -1.36
N PHE A 750 22.84 8.43 -0.46
CA PHE A 750 22.85 7.09 0.11
C PHE A 750 21.91 6.17 -0.68
N PHE A 751 22.39 5.01 -1.12
CA PHE A 751 21.59 4.02 -1.84
C PHE A 751 21.29 2.79 -0.98
N THR A 752 20.11 2.19 -1.15
CA THR A 752 19.74 0.93 -0.48
C THR A 752 20.77 -0.16 -0.81
N THR A 753 21.06 -1.06 0.13
CA THR A 753 21.94 -2.22 -0.11
C THR A 753 21.47 -3.03 -1.31
N LEU A 754 22.34 -3.26 -2.29
CA LEU A 754 22.06 -4.12 -3.44
C LEU A 754 21.92 -5.58 -2.98
N THR A 755 20.84 -6.23 -3.42
CA THR A 755 20.47 -7.61 -3.06
C THR A 755 19.93 -8.36 -4.27
N ILE A 756 19.96 -9.69 -4.22
CA ILE A 756 19.23 -10.57 -5.14
C ILE A 756 18.16 -11.30 -4.32
N ASP A 757 16.93 -11.37 -4.84
CA ASP A 757 15.84 -12.14 -4.26
C ASP A 757 16.00 -13.64 -4.64
N ASP A 758 16.85 -14.34 -3.88
CA ASP A 758 17.16 -15.75 -4.08
C ASP A 758 16.08 -16.71 -3.51
N GLY A 759 15.15 -16.17 -2.71
CA GLY A 759 13.98 -16.87 -2.20
C GLY A 759 12.84 -16.98 -3.23
N ASN A 760 12.74 -16.05 -4.18
CA ASN A 760 11.63 -15.94 -5.14
C ASN A 760 12.08 -15.99 -6.61
N ILE A 761 13.06 -16.84 -6.93
CA ILE A 761 13.55 -17.08 -8.29
C ILE A 761 12.38 -17.54 -9.17
N GLU A 762 12.14 -16.83 -10.27
CA GLU A 762 10.93 -16.98 -11.09
C GLU A 762 11.18 -17.91 -12.29
N ILE A 763 10.45 -19.03 -12.36
CA ILE A 763 10.57 -20.01 -13.44
C ILE A 763 9.85 -19.48 -14.69
N VAL A 764 10.59 -19.24 -15.79
CA VAL A 764 10.07 -18.52 -16.97
C VAL A 764 8.87 -19.25 -17.62
N GLY A 765 8.85 -20.59 -17.59
CA GLY A 765 7.78 -21.37 -18.21
C GLY A 765 6.46 -21.42 -17.44
N THR A 766 6.43 -21.00 -16.16
CA THR A 766 5.25 -21.13 -15.28
C THR A 766 4.92 -19.86 -14.48
N GLY A 767 5.85 -18.92 -14.33
CA GLY A 767 5.72 -17.77 -13.42
C GLY A 767 5.79 -18.12 -11.94
N VAL A 768 6.01 -19.40 -11.59
CA VAL A 768 6.17 -19.85 -10.20
C VAL A 768 7.46 -19.30 -9.63
N LYS A 769 7.42 -18.86 -8.37
CA LYS A 769 8.56 -18.30 -7.64
C LYS A 769 8.93 -19.20 -6.47
N GLY A 770 10.23 -19.34 -6.22
CA GLY A 770 10.75 -20.10 -5.09
C GLY A 770 12.26 -20.27 -5.18
N LYS A 771 12.77 -21.35 -4.57
CA LYS A 771 14.16 -21.77 -4.76
C LYS A 771 14.35 -22.42 -6.13
N LEU A 772 15.54 -22.29 -6.69
CA LEU A 772 15.94 -22.96 -7.93
C LEU A 772 15.74 -24.49 -7.83
N PRO A 773 15.06 -25.15 -8.78
CA PRO A 773 14.90 -26.61 -8.77
C PRO A 773 16.24 -27.35 -8.80
N THR A 774 16.33 -28.50 -8.13
CA THR A 774 17.53 -29.37 -8.14
C THR A 774 17.54 -30.38 -9.29
N VAL A 775 16.45 -30.47 -10.06
CA VAL A 775 16.37 -31.20 -11.33
C VAL A 775 16.19 -30.15 -12.43
N TRP A 776 17.10 -30.09 -13.40
CA TRP A 776 17.10 -29.06 -14.44
C TRP A 776 16.63 -29.63 -15.78
N LEU A 777 15.67 -28.97 -16.42
CA LEU A 777 15.56 -29.03 -17.87
C LEU A 777 16.76 -28.30 -18.48
N GLN A 778 17.52 -28.95 -19.37
CA GLN A 778 18.61 -28.27 -20.08
C GLN A 778 18.03 -27.12 -20.92
N TYR A 779 18.68 -25.95 -20.90
CA TYR A 779 18.15 -24.70 -21.45
C TYR A 779 16.85 -24.19 -20.81
N GLY A 780 16.46 -24.73 -19.65
CA GLY A 780 15.47 -24.13 -18.76
C GLY A 780 15.94 -22.75 -18.28
N GLN A 781 15.00 -21.80 -18.20
CA GLN A 781 15.29 -20.39 -17.93
C GLN A 781 14.58 -19.91 -16.66
N VAL A 782 15.26 -19.07 -15.88
CA VAL A 782 14.73 -18.46 -14.66
C VAL A 782 15.10 -16.98 -14.59
N ASN A 783 14.24 -16.14 -14.04
CA ASN A 783 14.55 -14.73 -13.81
C ASN A 783 15.03 -14.54 -12.35
N LEU A 784 16.27 -14.05 -12.18
CA LEU A 784 16.71 -13.48 -10.91
C LEU A 784 16.25 -12.01 -10.84
N LYS A 785 15.91 -11.53 -9.65
CA LYS A 785 15.53 -10.12 -9.44
C LYS A 785 16.46 -9.46 -8.45
N ALA A 786 16.96 -8.28 -8.81
CA ALA A 786 17.80 -7.45 -7.95
C ALA A 786 16.99 -6.29 -7.37
N SER A 787 17.29 -5.92 -6.13
CA SER A 787 16.71 -4.75 -5.46
C SER A 787 17.79 -3.95 -4.74
N GLY A 788 17.60 -2.63 -4.64
CA GLY A 788 18.59 -1.71 -4.10
C GLY A 788 19.59 -1.19 -5.13
N GLY A 789 20.71 -0.66 -4.66
CA GLY A 789 21.57 0.23 -5.46
C GLY A 789 20.80 1.43 -6.01
N ASN A 790 21.28 1.97 -7.13
CA ASN A 790 20.62 3.02 -7.91
C ASN A 790 19.67 2.48 -9.00
N GLY A 791 19.25 1.21 -8.91
CA GLY A 791 18.29 0.57 -9.82
C GLY A 791 18.78 0.29 -11.25
N LYS A 792 20.01 0.69 -11.61
CA LYS A 792 20.62 0.40 -12.92
C LYS A 792 21.59 -0.77 -12.78
N TYR A 793 21.16 -1.94 -13.24
CA TYR A 793 21.85 -3.21 -13.04
C TYR A 793 22.63 -3.71 -14.26
N THR A 794 23.75 -4.39 -14.02
CA THR A 794 24.48 -5.19 -15.01
C THR A 794 24.76 -6.57 -14.43
N TRP A 795 24.32 -7.62 -15.12
CA TRP A 795 24.46 -9.01 -14.68
C TRP A 795 25.63 -9.73 -15.36
N ARG A 796 26.26 -10.68 -14.66
CA ARG A 796 27.28 -11.60 -15.21
C ARG A 796 27.23 -12.97 -14.56
N SER A 797 27.68 -14.01 -15.26
CA SER A 797 27.94 -15.34 -14.70
C SER A 797 29.45 -15.57 -14.61
N ALA A 798 29.92 -16.14 -13.48
CA ALA A 798 31.30 -16.57 -13.31
C ALA A 798 31.69 -17.72 -14.25
N ASN A 799 30.71 -18.55 -14.65
CA ASN A 799 30.89 -19.63 -15.62
C ASN A 799 29.65 -19.75 -16.55
N PRO A 800 29.67 -19.06 -17.71
CA PRO A 800 28.59 -19.10 -18.72
C PRO A 800 28.35 -20.47 -19.38
N ALA A 801 29.20 -21.48 -19.14
CA ALA A 801 29.01 -22.84 -19.65
C ALA A 801 28.14 -23.71 -18.73
N ILE A 802 28.13 -23.44 -17.41
CA ILE A 802 27.19 -24.06 -16.45
C ILE A 802 25.82 -23.36 -16.56
N ALA A 803 25.82 -22.03 -16.45
CA ALA A 803 24.65 -21.19 -16.66
C ALA A 803 25.07 -19.80 -17.15
N SER A 804 24.47 -19.30 -18.22
CA SER A 804 24.64 -17.91 -18.67
C SER A 804 23.51 -17.03 -18.15
N VAL A 805 23.76 -15.74 -17.98
CA VAL A 805 22.74 -14.73 -17.64
C VAL A 805 22.73 -13.66 -18.72
N ASP A 806 21.54 -13.16 -19.07
CA ASP A 806 21.43 -11.93 -19.87
C ASP A 806 21.86 -10.72 -19.04
N ALA A 807 22.71 -9.88 -19.61
CA ALA A 807 23.36 -8.78 -18.90
C ALA A 807 22.40 -7.69 -18.42
N SER A 808 21.22 -7.58 -19.03
CA SER A 808 20.24 -6.52 -18.75
C SER A 808 19.09 -6.96 -17.84
N SER A 809 18.54 -8.16 -18.06
CA SER A 809 17.28 -8.62 -17.49
C SER A 809 17.42 -9.52 -16.27
N GLY A 810 18.62 -10.08 -16.03
CA GLY A 810 18.83 -11.08 -14.97
C GLY A 810 18.24 -12.46 -15.30
N GLN A 811 17.82 -12.70 -16.54
CA GLN A 811 17.36 -14.01 -16.99
C GLN A 811 18.55 -14.97 -17.14
N VAL A 812 18.56 -16.02 -16.33
CA VAL A 812 19.54 -17.10 -16.33
C VAL A 812 19.04 -18.26 -17.19
N THR A 813 19.92 -18.82 -18.02
CA THR A 813 19.70 -20.05 -18.81
C THR A 813 20.67 -21.13 -18.35
N LEU A 814 20.14 -22.24 -17.85
CA LEU A 814 20.90 -23.38 -17.31
C LEU A 814 21.36 -24.30 -18.45
N LYS A 815 22.58 -24.84 -18.39
CA LYS A 815 23.18 -25.59 -19.51
C LYS A 815 23.79 -26.93 -19.14
N GLU A 816 24.69 -26.97 -18.17
CA GLU A 816 25.40 -28.22 -17.78
C GLU A 816 25.51 -28.36 -16.27
N LYS A 817 25.70 -29.59 -15.78
CA LYS A 817 25.75 -29.89 -14.35
C LYS A 817 27.01 -29.28 -13.72
N GLY A 818 26.82 -28.38 -12.75
CA GLY A 818 27.90 -27.81 -11.96
C GLY A 818 27.43 -26.65 -11.11
N THR A 819 28.36 -26.03 -10.40
CA THR A 819 28.13 -24.81 -9.60
C THR A 819 28.69 -23.58 -10.32
N THR A 820 28.02 -22.44 -10.16
CA THR A 820 28.49 -21.13 -10.67
C THR A 820 27.85 -19.99 -9.88
N THR A 821 28.50 -18.84 -9.84
CA THR A 821 27.95 -17.62 -9.21
C THR A 821 27.44 -16.67 -10.28
N ILE A 822 26.20 -16.22 -10.12
CA ILE A 822 25.63 -15.09 -10.87
C ILE A 822 25.82 -13.83 -10.02
N SER A 823 26.37 -12.78 -10.60
CA SER A 823 26.62 -11.50 -9.91
C SER A 823 25.87 -10.38 -10.60
N VAL A 824 25.28 -9.48 -9.82
CA VAL A 824 24.73 -8.20 -10.28
C VAL A 824 25.57 -7.05 -9.74
N ILE A 825 25.87 -6.06 -10.57
CA ILE A 825 26.46 -4.77 -10.20
C ILE A 825 25.39 -3.71 -10.38
N SER A 826 25.31 -2.75 -9.46
CA SER A 826 24.59 -1.50 -9.69
C SER A 826 25.57 -0.36 -9.97
N SER A 827 25.16 0.64 -10.77
CA SER A 827 26.10 1.70 -11.23
C SER A 827 26.56 2.69 -10.14
N ASP A 828 26.01 2.60 -8.93
CA ASP A 828 26.55 3.17 -7.68
C ASP A 828 27.63 2.28 -7.01
N ASN A 829 28.22 1.36 -7.79
CA ASN A 829 29.36 0.52 -7.41
C ASN A 829 29.11 -0.53 -6.30
N GLN A 830 27.85 -0.94 -6.09
CA GLN A 830 27.54 -2.09 -5.25
C GLN A 830 27.57 -3.40 -6.07
N THR A 831 27.78 -4.55 -5.41
CA THR A 831 27.71 -5.89 -6.01
C THR A 831 26.96 -6.86 -5.09
N ALA A 832 26.05 -7.64 -5.67
CA ALA A 832 25.39 -8.77 -5.00
C ALA A 832 25.56 -10.06 -5.81
N THR A 833 25.46 -11.22 -5.15
CA THR A 833 25.80 -12.52 -5.75
C THR A 833 24.86 -13.63 -5.31
N TYR A 834 24.40 -14.44 -6.28
CA TYR A 834 23.64 -15.67 -6.06
C TYR A 834 24.46 -16.87 -6.55
N THR A 835 24.54 -17.95 -5.76
CA THR A 835 25.25 -19.17 -6.15
C THR A 835 24.28 -20.25 -6.59
N ILE A 836 24.40 -20.64 -7.86
CA ILE A 836 23.70 -21.78 -8.44
C ILE A 836 24.41 -23.06 -7.94
N ALA A 837 23.71 -23.86 -7.14
CA ALA A 837 24.20 -25.15 -6.69
C ALA A 837 24.15 -26.22 -7.80
N THR A 838 25.03 -27.22 -7.72
CA THR A 838 25.04 -28.36 -8.64
C THR A 838 23.70 -29.12 -8.59
N PRO A 839 23.06 -29.42 -9.73
CA PRO A 839 21.80 -30.16 -9.77
C PRO A 839 22.01 -31.66 -9.54
N ASN A 840 20.99 -32.29 -8.96
CA ASN A 840 20.89 -33.75 -8.83
C ASN A 840 20.88 -34.40 -10.22
N SER A 841 20.04 -33.88 -11.13
CA SER A 841 19.83 -34.41 -12.48
C SER A 841 19.69 -33.29 -13.51
N LEU A 842 20.22 -33.52 -14.73
CA LEU A 842 20.02 -32.68 -15.90
C LEU A 842 19.31 -33.47 -16.99
N ILE A 843 18.24 -32.89 -17.54
CA ILE A 843 17.33 -33.51 -18.48
C ILE A 843 17.60 -32.94 -19.88
N VAL A 844 17.98 -33.80 -20.81
CA VAL A 844 18.47 -33.44 -22.15
C VAL A 844 17.58 -34.08 -23.24
N PRO A 845 16.53 -33.38 -23.71
CA PRO A 845 15.74 -33.79 -24.87
C PRO A 845 16.51 -33.59 -26.18
N ASN A 846 16.84 -34.67 -26.88
CA ASN A 846 17.45 -34.61 -28.21
C ASN A 846 16.38 -34.36 -29.28
N MET A 847 16.17 -33.09 -29.61
CA MET A 847 15.09 -32.66 -30.51
C MET A 847 15.35 -32.89 -32.01
N SER A 848 16.52 -33.43 -32.39
CA SER A 848 16.93 -33.56 -33.81
C SER A 848 16.00 -34.46 -34.64
N LYS A 849 15.53 -35.57 -34.07
CA LYS A 849 14.56 -36.49 -34.69
C LYS A 849 13.95 -37.42 -33.63
N ARG A 850 12.78 -38.00 -33.95
CA ARG A 850 12.29 -39.19 -33.24
C ARG A 850 13.12 -40.41 -33.65
N VAL A 851 13.22 -41.39 -32.75
CA VAL A 851 14.09 -42.57 -32.89
C VAL A 851 13.44 -43.80 -32.25
N THR A 852 13.94 -45.00 -32.56
CA THR A 852 13.48 -46.22 -31.88
C THR A 852 13.88 -46.22 -30.40
N TYR A 853 13.29 -47.09 -29.58
CA TYR A 853 13.67 -47.21 -28.17
C TYR A 853 15.15 -47.58 -28.00
N ASN A 854 15.68 -48.50 -28.81
CA ASN A 854 17.08 -48.92 -28.74
C ASN A 854 18.05 -47.80 -29.15
N ASP A 855 17.70 -47.01 -30.16
CA ASP A 855 18.45 -45.82 -30.53
C ASP A 855 18.47 -44.78 -29.40
N ALA A 856 17.37 -44.64 -28.67
CA ALA A 856 17.27 -43.73 -27.53
C ALA A 856 18.13 -44.19 -26.34
N VAL A 857 18.12 -45.49 -26.01
CA VAL A 857 19.04 -46.10 -25.03
C VAL A 857 20.50 -45.83 -25.41
N ASN A 858 20.87 -46.08 -26.66
CA ASN A 858 22.23 -45.85 -27.15
C ASN A 858 22.62 -44.36 -27.14
N THR A 859 21.70 -43.48 -27.54
CA THR A 859 21.89 -42.02 -27.49
C THR A 859 22.18 -41.56 -26.08
N CYS A 860 21.37 -41.97 -25.10
CA CYS A 860 21.56 -41.53 -23.72
C CYS A 860 22.82 -42.11 -23.07
N LYS A 861 23.16 -43.38 -23.37
CA LYS A 861 24.44 -43.99 -22.97
C LYS A 861 25.64 -43.20 -23.51
N ASN A 862 25.60 -42.79 -24.78
CA ASN A 862 26.66 -41.99 -25.40
C ASN A 862 26.74 -40.56 -24.84
N PHE A 863 25.63 -40.01 -24.33
CA PHE A 863 25.58 -38.72 -23.64
C PHE A 863 26.02 -38.79 -22.16
N GLY A 864 26.48 -39.96 -21.69
CA GLY A 864 26.89 -40.20 -20.30
C GLY A 864 25.72 -40.32 -19.31
N GLY A 865 24.50 -40.52 -19.81
CA GLY A 865 23.27 -40.60 -19.03
C GLY A 865 22.48 -41.89 -19.27
N LYS A 866 21.20 -41.85 -18.92
CA LYS A 866 20.22 -42.95 -19.10
C LYS A 866 18.92 -42.44 -19.69
N LEU A 867 18.05 -43.33 -20.14
CA LEU A 867 16.63 -42.99 -20.30
C LEU A 867 16.01 -42.67 -18.93
N PRO A 868 14.91 -41.91 -18.87
CA PRO A 868 14.17 -41.68 -17.64
C PRO A 868 13.62 -43.01 -17.12
N SER A 869 13.79 -43.27 -15.83
CA SER A 869 13.37 -44.50 -15.15
C SER A 869 11.88 -44.80 -15.24
N SER A 870 11.06 -43.76 -15.42
CA SER A 870 9.59 -43.83 -15.41
C SER A 870 8.97 -42.55 -15.98
N GLN A 871 7.67 -42.58 -16.29
CA GLN A 871 6.88 -41.38 -16.61
C GLN A 871 6.94 -40.35 -15.47
N ASN A 872 6.89 -40.80 -14.21
CA ASN A 872 6.96 -39.94 -13.01
C ASN A 872 8.25 -39.12 -12.94
N GLU A 873 9.37 -39.62 -13.48
CA GLU A 873 10.62 -38.85 -13.51
C GLU A 873 10.48 -37.61 -14.40
N LEU A 874 9.97 -37.77 -15.63
CA LEU A 874 9.69 -36.63 -16.53
C LEU A 874 8.50 -35.77 -16.07
N GLU A 875 7.52 -36.35 -15.38
CA GLU A 875 6.41 -35.62 -14.78
C GLU A 875 6.89 -34.66 -13.68
N ASN A 876 7.90 -35.06 -12.87
CA ASN A 876 8.53 -34.17 -11.90
C ASN A 876 9.32 -33.04 -12.57
N VAL A 877 9.89 -33.26 -13.76
CA VAL A 877 10.50 -32.19 -14.57
C VAL A 877 9.43 -31.19 -15.01
N PHE A 878 8.29 -31.68 -15.51
CA PHE A 878 7.17 -30.82 -15.89
C PHE A 878 6.59 -30.05 -14.68
N LYS A 879 6.48 -30.67 -13.50
CA LYS A 879 6.03 -30.00 -12.27
C LYS A 879 6.95 -28.85 -11.85
N ALA A 880 8.25 -28.95 -12.13
CA ALA A 880 9.22 -27.90 -11.84
C ALA A 880 9.31 -26.81 -12.93
N TRP A 881 9.26 -27.20 -14.21
CA TRP A 881 9.58 -26.33 -15.36
C TRP A 881 8.37 -25.98 -16.25
N GLY A 882 7.22 -26.61 -16.07
CA GLY A 882 6.08 -26.50 -16.97
C GLY A 882 6.37 -27.08 -18.36
N ALA A 883 5.62 -26.62 -19.36
CA ALA A 883 5.79 -27.04 -20.75
C ALA A 883 7.13 -26.54 -21.32
N ALA A 884 7.97 -27.47 -21.76
CA ALA A 884 9.33 -27.18 -22.22
C ALA A 884 9.39 -26.13 -23.36
N ASN A 885 8.37 -26.07 -24.22
CA ASN A 885 8.29 -25.10 -25.33
C ASN A 885 7.99 -23.65 -24.90
N LYS A 886 7.91 -23.38 -23.59
CA LYS A 886 7.97 -22.01 -23.05
C LYS A 886 9.40 -21.45 -22.99
N TYR A 887 10.43 -22.30 -23.10
CA TYR A 887 11.82 -21.89 -23.14
C TYR A 887 12.31 -21.71 -24.59
N GLU A 888 13.13 -20.69 -24.82
CA GLU A 888 13.56 -20.23 -26.14
C GLU A 888 14.12 -21.36 -27.03
N TYR A 889 14.87 -22.29 -26.43
CA TYR A 889 15.49 -23.43 -27.12
C TYR A 889 14.47 -24.46 -27.69
N TYR A 890 13.30 -24.62 -27.04
CA TYR A 890 12.29 -25.62 -27.44
C TYR A 890 11.04 -25.01 -28.08
N LYS A 891 10.95 -23.67 -28.24
CA LYS A 891 9.73 -22.95 -28.65
C LYS A 891 9.09 -23.44 -29.95
N SER A 892 9.87 -24.01 -30.86
CA SER A 892 9.42 -24.58 -32.13
C SER A 892 8.70 -25.92 -31.98
N SER A 893 8.75 -26.57 -30.82
CA SER A 893 8.25 -27.93 -30.59
C SER A 893 6.85 -27.92 -29.97
N GLN A 894 5.86 -28.46 -30.69
CA GLN A 894 4.48 -28.61 -30.17
C GLN A 894 4.29 -29.91 -29.36
N THR A 895 5.32 -30.75 -29.27
CA THR A 895 5.34 -32.03 -28.54
C THR A 895 6.80 -32.43 -28.28
N ILE A 896 7.08 -32.92 -27.07
CA ILE A 896 8.36 -33.56 -26.71
C ILE A 896 8.04 -34.92 -26.06
N ILE A 897 7.24 -35.71 -26.78
CA ILE A 897 6.99 -37.13 -26.46
C ILE A 897 8.31 -37.89 -26.42
N SER A 898 8.66 -38.40 -25.25
CA SER A 898 9.98 -38.95 -24.92
C SER A 898 9.85 -40.38 -24.40
N TRP A 899 10.74 -41.28 -24.82
CA TRP A 899 10.80 -42.64 -24.28
C TRP A 899 11.13 -42.66 -22.78
N VAL A 900 10.56 -43.61 -22.05
CA VAL A 900 11.01 -43.98 -20.69
C VAL A 900 11.41 -45.46 -20.65
N GLN A 901 12.22 -45.83 -19.66
CA GLN A 901 12.77 -47.18 -19.47
C GLN A 901 11.66 -48.25 -19.49
N GLN A 902 11.81 -49.29 -20.32
CA GLN A 902 10.90 -50.43 -20.38
C GLN A 902 10.80 -51.19 -19.04
N THR A 903 9.60 -51.61 -18.66
CA THR A 903 9.41 -52.64 -17.63
C THR A 903 9.69 -54.04 -18.20
N ALA A 904 9.81 -55.04 -17.32
CA ALA A 904 9.96 -56.44 -17.71
C ALA A 904 8.77 -57.01 -18.53
N GLN A 905 7.62 -56.32 -18.54
CA GLN A 905 6.47 -56.69 -19.37
C GLN A 905 6.53 -55.99 -20.74
N ASP A 906 6.95 -54.73 -20.78
CA ASP A 906 7.13 -53.99 -22.04
C ASP A 906 8.14 -54.66 -22.98
N VAL A 907 9.25 -55.16 -22.42
CA VAL A 907 10.26 -55.95 -23.14
C VAL A 907 9.64 -57.18 -23.81
N LYS A 908 8.80 -57.94 -23.09
CA LYS A 908 8.14 -59.14 -23.62
C LYS A 908 7.15 -58.83 -24.74
N SER A 909 6.53 -57.65 -24.70
CA SER A 909 5.52 -57.22 -25.67
C SER A 909 6.08 -56.37 -26.82
N GLY A 910 7.39 -56.05 -26.84
CA GLY A 910 8.00 -55.25 -27.90
C GLY A 910 7.57 -53.77 -27.92
N VAL A 911 7.11 -53.26 -26.78
CA VAL A 911 6.59 -51.90 -26.60
C VAL A 911 7.41 -51.14 -25.55
N ALA A 912 7.13 -49.86 -25.34
CA ALA A 912 7.59 -49.08 -24.19
C ALA A 912 6.58 -47.96 -23.88
N SER A 913 6.78 -47.30 -22.74
CA SER A 913 6.02 -46.11 -22.34
C SER A 913 6.73 -44.81 -22.76
N THR A 914 5.97 -43.73 -22.79
CA THR A 914 6.45 -42.37 -23.10
C THR A 914 5.79 -41.32 -22.21
N TYR A 915 6.41 -40.14 -22.10
CA TYR A 915 5.83 -38.93 -21.50
C TYR A 915 6.14 -37.71 -22.38
N ASP A 916 5.21 -36.76 -22.51
CA ASP A 916 5.40 -35.54 -23.31
C ASP A 916 5.68 -34.32 -22.43
N LEU A 917 6.92 -33.80 -22.49
CA LEU A 917 7.39 -32.62 -21.72
C LEU A 917 6.74 -31.28 -22.16
N VAL A 918 5.86 -31.28 -23.16
CA VAL A 918 5.00 -30.14 -23.51
C VAL A 918 3.54 -30.40 -23.16
N LYS A 919 3.05 -31.63 -23.33
CA LYS A 919 1.61 -31.96 -23.23
C LYS A 919 1.15 -32.67 -21.96
N GLN A 920 2.05 -33.08 -21.07
CA GLN A 920 1.73 -33.93 -19.91
C GLN A 920 0.98 -35.23 -20.28
N ASN A 921 1.31 -35.81 -21.44
CA ASN A 921 0.58 -36.93 -22.02
C ASN A 921 1.37 -38.24 -21.83
N PRO A 922 1.17 -38.99 -20.72
CA PRO A 922 1.74 -40.32 -20.54
C PRO A 922 1.03 -41.31 -21.48
N LEU A 923 1.80 -41.98 -22.34
CA LEU A 923 1.28 -43.06 -23.20
C LEU A 923 2.04 -44.35 -22.94
N ASN A 924 1.32 -45.47 -23.00
CA ASN A 924 1.85 -46.83 -22.82
C ASN A 924 1.68 -47.64 -24.11
N ASN A 925 2.27 -48.83 -24.16
CA ASN A 925 2.13 -49.78 -25.28
C ASN A 925 2.60 -49.22 -26.64
N ILE A 926 3.47 -48.20 -26.65
CA ILE A 926 4.01 -47.61 -27.88
C ILE A 926 5.08 -48.55 -28.45
N LYS A 927 4.94 -48.94 -29.71
CA LYS A 927 5.80 -49.95 -30.35
C LYS A 927 7.26 -49.50 -30.39
N ALA A 928 8.15 -50.27 -29.75
CA ALA A 928 9.52 -49.87 -29.44
C ALA A 928 10.47 -49.93 -30.65
N SER A 929 10.11 -50.70 -31.67
CA SER A 929 10.87 -50.87 -32.93
C SER A 929 10.68 -49.74 -33.95
N GLU A 930 9.95 -48.69 -33.60
CA GLU A 930 9.53 -47.60 -34.49
C GLU A 930 9.92 -46.24 -33.91
N SER A 931 10.12 -45.25 -34.79
CA SER A 931 10.57 -43.90 -34.41
C SER A 931 9.45 -43.02 -33.85
N ASN A 932 8.78 -43.51 -32.81
CA ASN A 932 7.56 -42.91 -32.25
C ASN A 932 7.83 -41.77 -31.24
N ALA A 933 9.00 -41.73 -30.60
CA ALA A 933 9.35 -40.72 -29.59
C ALA A 933 10.81 -40.22 -29.69
N TYR A 934 11.10 -39.11 -29.01
CA TYR A 934 12.43 -38.54 -28.89
C TYR A 934 13.27 -39.26 -27.82
N ALA A 935 14.59 -39.17 -27.95
CA ALA A 935 15.53 -39.56 -26.92
C ALA A 935 15.72 -38.40 -25.93
N THR A 936 15.13 -38.51 -24.74
CA THR A 936 15.37 -37.57 -23.63
C THR A 936 16.21 -38.28 -22.58
N CYS A 937 17.34 -37.67 -22.22
CA CYS A 937 18.37 -38.32 -21.42
C CYS A 937 18.52 -37.66 -20.05
N VAL A 938 18.68 -38.47 -19.00
CA VAL A 938 18.97 -38.02 -17.64
C VAL A 938 20.47 -38.17 -17.37
N LYS A 939 21.15 -37.05 -17.08
CA LYS A 939 22.58 -36.94 -16.70
C LYS A 939 22.72 -36.55 -15.24
#